data_AF-G7Q976-F1
#
_entry.id   AF-G7Q976-F1
#
_cell.length_a   1.000
_cell.length_b   1.000
_cell.length_c   1.000
_cell.angle_alpha   90.00
_cell.angle_beta   90.00
_cell.angle_gamma   90.00
#
_symmetry.space_group_name_H-M   'P 1'
#
loop_
_entity.id
_entity.type
_entity.pdbx_description
1 polymer ?
#
loop_
_entity_poly.entity_id
_entity_poly.type
_entity_poly.pdbx_seq_one_letter_code
_entity_poly.pdbx_strand_id
1 'polypeptide(L)'
;MDFPVWQNGAFGGGFFIALIAVLHVFVAHFAVGGGLFLVLTEAKARKAGSAPIMAYLHRHTRFFLLLTMVFGALSGVGIWFTISVLSPQATLVLIRTFVWGWATEWTFFAGEIAALLVYYYGFDRLEPARHQLVGFFYFLFAWLSLFTVNGIIGFMLTPGQWPVTLDFWDGLFNPTFLPSLVLRTAMALLLAGLFGFGTALGIRDEEARETMLRAACRWVVYAAPVLLLSGWWYVGVLPPSVRDFVLRRSTEMPALRLAYPVLLLAVAAGSLALATRLPLPVRRALAALLLLCGLGLIGTFETLREAARKPWLISGLVWSTDIRPSQAAPYDAPFLPRLKWAKVRQVTAENKLAAGHALYTAQCLACHAVGGPFKDIRNYTKHIGSEGVSAFLAGQGKLFTQMPPFLGNPAEREALAAYVAEGLNGRPPEKDEPVAVEPATVDLPAFDPDTASHLLLAFNTLGVVATAGCDGSFTLAVPGNTLTAVLVKRDVTPEVVTANVSLTYEAPDGFKHPSKRSDFWKYAKSLTGRELAPDISTTGLGPDGTMAAGDKVFAAAGIPVTPYPDTGGVNSYPVFTVTAKDAATGAVLATTRAVAPTSTEMRCFTCHGGGFAVDGTTGVAPDTARDILSVHDKRNGTDMAQRAAAGQPVACQSCHPDAGPNAGPEAKGLPELLSLSAAIHGFHANYMTGSDETACARCHPTAPTGVTQAQRDNHNAAGIGCPRCHGFMEDHALSLLAAEKAAGKTAAAWLMAPLAPRSVPDVAAIHPRAAWTQEPDCLTCHKDFTRPAKDATAFNAWTKDASGLFRNRREDTGNIPCAACHGSPHATTVAVNDYGLDVNNIPSMQYMGAPGVLGSGKRCDVCHTVPMEGGDVHHANMER
;
A
#
# COMPACT_ATOMS: atom_id res chain seq x y z
N MET A 1 17.22 -0.95 23.14
CA MET A 1 18.02 -2.06 22.60
C MET A 1 19.23 -2.26 23.49
N ASP A 2 19.31 -3.38 24.19
CA ASP A 2 20.36 -3.65 25.16
C ASP A 2 21.57 -4.39 24.57
N PHE A 3 21.35 -5.09 23.46
CA PHE A 3 22.34 -5.94 22.80
C PHE A 3 22.95 -5.27 21.56
N PRO A 4 24.21 -5.59 21.21
CA PRO A 4 24.80 -5.19 19.94
C PRO A 4 24.12 -5.93 18.77
N VAL A 5 24.12 -5.31 17.60
CA VAL A 5 23.60 -5.93 16.37
C VAL A 5 24.77 -6.53 15.58
N TRP A 6 24.66 -7.80 15.17
CA TRP A 6 25.61 -8.39 14.24
C TRP A 6 25.41 -7.84 12.83
N GLN A 7 26.37 -7.05 12.36
CA GLN A 7 26.30 -6.36 11.07
C GLN A 7 26.63 -7.29 9.89
N ASN A 8 25.66 -8.11 9.49
CA ASN A 8 25.77 -8.98 8.31
C ASN A 8 24.91 -8.46 7.15
N GLY A 9 25.38 -7.39 6.50
CA GLY A 9 24.64 -6.70 5.43
C GLY A 9 24.18 -7.63 4.30
N ALA A 10 25.05 -8.56 3.85
CA ALA A 10 24.79 -9.39 2.68
C ALA A 10 23.73 -10.47 2.89
N PHE A 11 23.47 -10.91 4.13
CA PHE A 11 22.53 -12.02 4.38
C PHE A 11 21.33 -11.61 5.26
N GLY A 12 21.44 -10.49 5.98
CA GLY A 12 20.43 -10.06 6.95
C GLY A 12 20.26 -11.08 8.10
N GLY A 13 19.33 -10.81 9.02
CA GLY A 13 19.09 -11.68 10.17
C GLY A 13 18.30 -12.97 9.88
N GLY A 14 17.46 -12.99 8.84
CA GLY A 14 16.60 -14.14 8.56
C GLY A 14 17.30 -15.35 7.89
N PHE A 15 18.36 -15.11 7.11
CA PHE A 15 18.95 -16.12 6.22
C PHE A 15 19.59 -17.30 6.97
N PHE A 16 20.49 -17.03 7.92
CA PHE A 16 21.19 -18.09 8.66
C PHE A 16 20.25 -18.91 9.54
N ILE A 17 19.24 -18.26 10.13
CA ILE A 17 18.19 -18.96 10.89
C ILE A 17 17.46 -19.94 9.97
N ALA A 18 17.01 -19.49 8.78
CA ALA A 18 16.31 -20.36 7.84
C ALA A 18 17.19 -21.53 7.37
N LEU A 19 18.44 -21.27 6.97
CA LEU A 19 19.36 -22.29 6.47
C LEU A 19 19.66 -23.36 7.52
N ILE A 20 20.07 -22.95 8.72
CA ILE A 20 20.48 -23.88 9.78
C ILE A 20 19.25 -24.61 10.35
N ALA A 21 18.14 -23.90 10.58
CA ALA A 21 16.93 -24.51 11.13
C ALA A 21 16.37 -25.58 10.18
N VAL A 22 16.25 -25.31 8.88
CA VAL A 22 15.70 -26.29 7.92
C VAL A 22 16.57 -27.55 7.85
N LEU A 23 17.89 -27.39 7.79
CA LEU A 23 18.81 -28.53 7.74
C LEU A 23 18.82 -29.33 9.04
N HIS A 24 18.86 -28.66 10.19
CA HIS A 24 18.81 -29.32 11.49
C HIS A 24 17.48 -30.05 11.69
N VAL A 25 16.35 -29.38 11.42
CA VAL A 25 15.00 -29.94 11.56
C VAL A 25 14.82 -31.17 10.66
N PHE A 26 15.32 -31.14 9.42
CA PHE A 26 15.29 -32.30 8.53
C PHE A 26 16.00 -33.53 9.13
N VAL A 27 17.18 -33.34 9.71
CA VAL A 27 17.92 -34.44 10.36
C VAL A 27 17.34 -34.84 11.70
N ALA A 28 16.90 -33.88 12.53
CA ALA A 28 16.26 -34.14 13.82
C ALA A 28 14.95 -34.92 13.66
N HIS A 29 14.11 -34.59 12.67
CA HIS A 29 12.90 -35.36 12.39
C HIS A 29 13.23 -36.76 11.88
N PHE A 30 14.29 -36.90 11.08
CA PHE A 30 14.79 -38.23 10.73
C PHE A 30 15.31 -39.00 11.96
N ALA A 31 15.94 -38.35 12.94
CA ALA A 31 16.36 -38.99 14.19
C ALA A 31 15.16 -39.58 14.93
N VAL A 32 14.08 -38.82 15.10
CA VAL A 32 12.84 -39.29 15.75
C VAL A 32 12.21 -40.45 15.00
N GLY A 33 11.89 -40.27 13.72
CA GLY A 33 11.20 -41.31 12.94
C GLY A 33 12.08 -42.52 12.65
N GLY A 34 13.37 -42.29 12.39
CA GLY A 34 14.39 -43.29 12.14
C GLY A 34 14.65 -44.17 13.37
N GLY A 35 14.54 -43.62 14.58
CA GLY A 35 14.56 -44.41 15.82
C GLY A 35 13.51 -45.50 15.84
N LEU A 36 12.25 -45.15 15.55
CA LEU A 36 11.18 -46.14 15.44
C LEU A 36 11.41 -47.10 14.26
N PHE A 37 11.93 -46.59 13.15
CA PHE A 37 12.27 -47.40 11.98
C PHE A 37 13.31 -48.49 12.30
N LEU A 38 14.33 -48.20 13.11
CA LEU A 38 15.32 -49.19 13.56
C LEU A 38 14.65 -50.35 14.29
N VAL A 39 13.86 -50.03 15.32
CA VAL A 39 13.18 -51.02 16.18
C VAL A 39 12.23 -51.90 15.37
N LEU A 40 11.39 -51.29 14.54
CA LEU A 40 10.41 -52.03 13.73
C LEU A 40 11.08 -52.85 12.61
N THR A 41 12.17 -52.36 12.03
CA THR A 41 12.96 -53.10 11.05
C THR A 41 13.64 -54.31 11.70
N GLU A 42 14.16 -54.16 12.91
CA GLU A 42 14.73 -55.27 13.67
C GLU A 42 13.69 -56.34 13.98
N ALA A 43 12.53 -55.93 14.52
CA ALA A 43 11.42 -56.84 14.80
C ALA A 43 10.99 -57.60 13.54
N LYS A 44 10.91 -56.90 12.40
CA LYS A 44 10.64 -57.50 11.11
C LYS A 44 11.72 -58.50 10.68
N ALA A 45 12.99 -58.12 10.78
CA ALA A 45 14.12 -58.97 10.39
C ALA A 45 14.16 -60.27 11.21
N ARG A 46 13.95 -60.17 12.53
CA ARG A 46 13.91 -61.31 13.44
C ARG A 46 12.70 -62.20 13.18
N LYS A 47 11.50 -61.62 13.04
CA LYS A 47 10.27 -62.38 12.73
C LYS A 47 10.37 -63.13 11.40
N ALA A 48 11.03 -62.53 10.40
CA ALA A 48 11.23 -63.13 9.09
C ALA A 48 12.48 -64.04 9.00
N GLY A 49 13.31 -64.14 10.05
CA GLY A 49 14.59 -64.85 10.00
C GLY A 49 15.57 -64.34 8.94
N SER A 50 15.49 -63.06 8.57
CA SER A 50 16.20 -62.53 7.39
C SER A 50 17.58 -61.95 7.73
N ALA A 51 18.63 -62.73 7.47
CA ALA A 51 20.01 -62.28 7.61
C ALA A 51 20.35 -61.06 6.73
N PRO A 52 19.89 -60.94 5.46
CA PRO A 52 20.14 -59.76 4.64
C PRO A 52 19.54 -58.47 5.22
N ILE A 53 18.33 -58.52 5.79
CA ILE A 53 17.70 -57.35 6.42
C ILE A 53 18.44 -57.01 7.73
N MET A 54 18.90 -57.99 8.49
CA MET A 54 19.70 -57.74 9.70
C MET A 54 21.05 -57.08 9.39
N ALA A 55 21.75 -57.53 8.35
CA ALA A 55 22.99 -56.92 7.90
C ALA A 55 22.77 -55.49 7.35
N TYR A 56 21.65 -55.26 6.66
CA TYR A 56 21.21 -53.93 6.27
C TYR A 56 20.98 -53.05 7.49
N LEU A 57 20.25 -53.53 8.49
CA LEU A 57 19.92 -52.78 9.68
C LEU A 57 21.20 -52.31 10.40
N HIS A 58 22.17 -53.20 10.61
CA HIS A 58 23.45 -52.82 11.24
C HIS A 58 24.17 -51.70 10.45
N ARG A 59 24.19 -51.78 9.11
CA ARG A 59 24.77 -50.73 8.25
C ARG A 59 23.97 -49.43 8.32
N HIS A 60 22.64 -49.52 8.33
CA HIS A 60 21.75 -48.38 8.45
C HIS A 60 21.93 -47.71 9.81
N THR A 61 22.06 -48.45 10.91
CA THR A 61 22.35 -47.93 12.25
C THR A 61 23.65 -47.14 12.29
N ARG A 62 24.72 -47.60 11.60
CA ARG A 62 25.97 -46.83 11.50
C ARG A 62 25.77 -45.50 10.76
N PHE A 63 25.07 -45.53 9.62
CA PHE A 63 24.73 -44.31 8.87
C PHE A 63 23.89 -43.35 9.72
N PHE A 64 22.86 -43.90 10.37
CA PHE A 64 21.96 -43.19 11.25
C PHE A 64 22.72 -42.51 12.38
N LEU A 65 23.58 -43.24 13.11
CA LEU A 65 24.45 -42.71 14.15
C LEU A 65 25.31 -41.55 13.65
N LEU A 66 26.00 -41.69 12.52
CA LEU A 66 26.85 -40.61 12.02
C LEU A 66 26.03 -39.35 11.64
N LEU A 67 24.88 -39.53 10.99
CA LEU A 67 24.07 -38.40 10.56
C LEU A 67 23.36 -37.72 11.74
N THR A 68 22.67 -38.47 12.60
CA THR A 68 21.84 -37.91 13.66
C THR A 68 22.67 -37.46 14.86
N MET A 69 23.68 -38.23 15.28
CA MET A 69 24.52 -37.87 16.42
C MET A 69 25.52 -36.78 16.05
N VAL A 70 26.27 -36.90 14.94
CA VAL A 70 27.34 -35.94 14.64
C VAL A 70 26.79 -34.68 14.00
N PHE A 71 26.12 -34.81 12.83
CA PHE A 71 25.58 -33.64 12.15
C PHE A 71 24.40 -33.04 12.94
N GLY A 72 23.51 -33.87 13.50
CA GLY A 72 22.40 -33.39 14.33
C GLY A 72 22.86 -32.61 15.56
N ALA A 73 23.82 -33.11 16.34
CA ALA A 73 24.35 -32.38 17.50
C ALA A 73 25.02 -31.06 17.10
N LEU A 74 25.91 -31.08 16.09
CA LEU A 74 26.63 -29.89 15.64
C LEU A 74 25.68 -28.81 15.11
N SER A 75 24.69 -29.21 14.31
CA SER A 75 23.69 -28.28 13.78
C SER A 75 22.76 -27.75 14.88
N GLY A 76 22.45 -28.52 15.92
CA GLY A 76 21.69 -28.07 17.08
C GLY A 76 22.41 -27.00 17.90
N VAL A 77 23.71 -27.19 18.16
CA VAL A 77 24.57 -26.16 18.76
C VAL A 77 24.65 -24.92 17.84
N GLY A 78 24.70 -25.13 16.52
CA GLY A 78 24.66 -24.06 15.53
C GLY A 78 23.41 -23.19 15.61
N ILE A 79 22.23 -23.77 15.89
CA ILE A 79 20.99 -22.99 16.11
C ILE A 79 21.15 -22.10 17.33
N TRP A 80 21.60 -22.64 18.46
CA TRP A 80 21.75 -21.88 19.71
C TRP A 80 22.67 -20.67 19.55
N PHE A 81 23.80 -20.85 18.89
CA PHE A 81 24.71 -19.75 18.59
C PHE A 81 24.04 -18.70 17.69
N THR A 82 23.38 -19.15 16.63
CA THR A 82 22.75 -18.28 15.65
C THR A 82 21.64 -17.41 16.26
N ILE A 83 20.71 -18.02 17.02
CA ILE A 83 19.60 -17.27 17.64
C ILE A 83 20.08 -16.33 18.75
N SER A 84 21.13 -16.71 19.48
CA SER A 84 21.69 -15.87 20.54
C SER A 84 22.35 -14.61 20.00
N VAL A 85 22.91 -14.66 18.78
CA VAL A 85 23.56 -13.51 18.14
C VAL A 85 22.55 -12.67 17.33
N LEU A 86 21.61 -13.31 16.64
CA LEU A 86 20.66 -12.62 15.74
C LEU A 86 19.38 -12.16 16.41
N SER A 87 18.99 -12.78 17.52
CA SER A 87 17.76 -12.44 18.26
C SER A 87 17.93 -12.67 19.78
N PRO A 88 18.90 -12.00 20.42
CA PRO A 88 19.20 -12.17 21.83
C PRO A 88 18.01 -11.88 22.75
N GLN A 89 17.16 -10.90 22.45
CA GLN A 89 16.01 -10.55 23.28
C GLN A 89 14.94 -11.64 23.26
N ALA A 90 14.60 -12.16 22.07
CA ALA A 90 13.70 -13.31 21.94
C ALA A 90 14.29 -14.56 22.63
N THR A 91 15.58 -14.83 22.42
CA THR A 91 16.29 -15.96 23.05
C THR A 91 16.26 -15.84 24.58
N LEU A 92 16.48 -14.64 25.13
CA LEU A 92 16.40 -14.38 26.56
C LEU A 92 14.99 -14.63 27.13
N VAL A 93 13.93 -14.24 26.41
CA VAL A 93 12.55 -14.57 26.81
C VAL A 93 12.36 -16.08 26.87
N LEU A 94 12.74 -16.81 25.81
CA LEU A 94 12.58 -18.26 25.75
C LEU A 94 13.36 -18.98 26.86
N ILE A 95 14.59 -18.53 27.19
CA ILE A 95 15.37 -19.10 28.29
C ILE A 95 14.67 -18.82 29.64
N ARG A 96 14.27 -17.57 29.92
CA ARG A 96 13.63 -17.24 31.19
C ARG A 96 12.32 -17.98 31.41
N THR A 97 11.57 -18.23 30.34
CA THR A 97 10.30 -18.96 30.41
C THR A 97 10.51 -20.46 30.46
N PHE A 98 11.44 -21.02 29.68
CA PHE A 98 11.53 -22.46 29.44
C PHE A 98 12.88 -23.10 29.77
N VAL A 99 13.70 -22.50 30.66
CA VAL A 99 15.02 -23.08 31.04
C VAL A 99 14.90 -24.56 31.44
N TRP A 100 13.88 -24.93 32.20
CA TRP A 100 13.63 -26.32 32.60
C TRP A 100 13.10 -27.19 31.47
N GLY A 101 12.37 -26.61 30.51
CA GLY A 101 11.99 -27.30 29.27
C GLY A 101 13.22 -27.66 28.44
N TRP A 102 14.12 -26.70 28.21
CA TRP A 102 15.39 -26.94 27.50
C TRP A 102 16.28 -27.97 28.23
N ALA A 103 16.44 -27.84 29.54
CA ALA A 103 17.22 -28.81 30.32
C ALA A 103 16.63 -30.24 30.23
N THR A 104 15.30 -30.35 30.21
CA THR A 104 14.60 -31.63 30.02
C THR A 104 14.85 -32.20 28.63
N GLU A 105 14.74 -31.39 27.58
CA GLU A 105 15.07 -31.79 26.20
C GLU A 105 16.52 -32.30 26.08
N TRP A 106 17.49 -31.60 26.70
CA TRP A 106 18.90 -32.00 26.68
C TRP A 106 19.16 -33.31 27.42
N THR A 107 18.39 -33.58 28.48
CA THR A 107 18.45 -34.86 29.21
C THR A 107 17.94 -36.00 28.33
N PHE A 108 16.83 -35.80 27.62
CA PHE A 108 16.35 -36.76 26.64
C PHE A 108 17.34 -36.95 25.50
N PHE A 109 17.96 -35.89 24.98
CA PHE A 109 18.98 -35.98 23.95
C PHE A 109 20.23 -36.77 24.40
N ALA A 110 20.69 -36.59 25.64
CA ALA A 110 21.77 -37.40 26.20
C ALA A 110 21.36 -38.89 26.32
N GLY A 111 20.13 -39.15 26.75
CA GLY A 111 19.55 -40.50 26.79
C GLY A 111 19.44 -41.14 25.40
N GLU A 112 19.04 -40.37 24.40
CA GLU A 112 19.01 -40.75 22.99
C GLU A 112 20.41 -41.19 22.52
N ILE A 113 21.44 -40.37 22.72
CA ILE A 113 22.82 -40.69 22.31
C ILE A 113 23.32 -41.97 23.00
N ALA A 114 23.11 -42.08 24.31
CA ALA A 114 23.52 -43.25 25.09
C ALA A 114 22.84 -44.52 24.57
N ALA A 115 21.52 -44.47 24.37
CA ALA A 115 20.76 -45.59 23.82
C ALA A 115 21.23 -45.97 22.42
N LEU A 116 21.54 -45.00 21.54
CA LEU A 116 22.02 -45.27 20.18
C LEU A 116 23.39 -45.94 20.17
N LEU A 117 24.30 -45.49 21.02
CA LEU A 117 25.63 -46.08 21.16
C LEU A 117 25.56 -47.51 21.67
N VAL A 118 24.73 -47.75 22.69
CA VAL A 118 24.51 -49.11 23.24
C VAL A 118 23.83 -50.00 22.20
N TYR A 119 22.86 -49.48 21.44
CA TYR A 119 22.22 -50.20 20.35
C TYR A 119 23.24 -50.58 19.27
N TYR A 120 24.04 -49.63 18.78
CA TYR A 120 25.03 -49.90 17.74
C TYR A 120 26.14 -50.87 18.17
N TYR A 121 26.80 -50.62 19.30
CA TYR A 121 27.89 -51.48 19.78
C TYR A 121 27.41 -52.78 20.42
N GLY A 122 26.14 -52.84 20.80
CA GLY A 122 25.47 -54.01 21.37
C GLY A 122 24.87 -54.95 20.33
N PHE A 123 24.97 -54.65 19.03
CA PHE A 123 24.26 -55.35 17.96
C PHE A 123 24.44 -56.87 17.98
N ASP A 124 25.67 -57.33 18.21
CA ASP A 124 26.03 -58.76 18.29
C ASP A 124 26.29 -59.22 19.74
N ARG A 125 26.14 -58.34 20.74
CA ARG A 125 26.48 -58.61 22.15
C ARG A 125 25.27 -58.71 23.07
N LEU A 126 24.18 -58.02 22.73
CA LEU A 126 22.96 -58.00 23.54
C LEU A 126 22.00 -59.09 23.10
N GLU A 127 21.26 -59.62 24.06
CA GLU A 127 20.11 -60.49 23.79
C GLU A 127 19.06 -59.74 22.94
N PRO A 128 18.39 -60.39 21.96
CA PRO A 128 17.44 -59.74 21.06
C PRO A 128 16.38 -58.85 21.72
N ALA A 129 15.78 -59.31 22.81
CA ALA A 129 14.75 -58.56 23.53
C ALA A 129 15.32 -57.28 24.16
N ARG A 130 16.54 -57.36 24.74
CA ARG A 130 17.25 -56.22 25.32
C ARG A 130 17.69 -55.23 24.24
N HIS A 131 18.19 -55.73 23.10
CA HIS A 131 18.61 -54.89 21.99
C HIS A 131 17.43 -54.07 21.42
N GLN A 132 16.27 -54.70 21.21
CA GLN A 132 15.05 -53.99 20.80
C GLN A 132 14.55 -52.99 21.85
N LEU A 133 14.63 -53.34 23.13
CA LEU A 133 14.25 -52.44 24.22
C LEU A 133 15.13 -51.18 24.25
N VAL A 134 16.45 -51.33 24.07
CA VAL A 134 17.37 -50.19 23.96
C VAL A 134 17.03 -49.31 22.76
N GLY A 135 16.75 -49.92 21.60
CA GLY A 135 16.30 -49.18 20.42
C GLY A 135 14.96 -48.45 20.66
N PHE A 136 14.04 -49.04 21.42
CA PHE A 136 12.80 -48.37 21.79
C PHE A 136 13.02 -47.18 22.72
N PHE A 137 13.94 -47.29 23.69
CA PHE A 137 14.33 -46.16 24.53
C PHE A 137 14.94 -45.02 23.71
N TYR A 138 15.75 -45.32 22.69
CA TYR A 138 16.21 -44.31 21.74
C TYR A 138 15.02 -43.55 21.13
N PHE A 139 14.05 -44.27 20.55
CA PHE A 139 12.87 -43.66 19.95
C PHE A 139 12.08 -42.82 20.95
N LEU A 140 11.84 -43.35 22.15
CA LEU A 140 11.11 -42.67 23.20
C LEU A 140 11.80 -41.34 23.59
N PHE A 141 13.12 -41.36 23.81
CA PHE A 141 13.87 -40.16 24.14
C PHE A 141 13.86 -39.14 23.00
N ALA A 142 14.10 -39.57 21.75
CA ALA A 142 14.04 -38.69 20.59
C ALA A 142 12.65 -38.04 20.42
N TRP A 143 11.57 -38.83 20.60
CA TRP A 143 10.21 -38.30 20.54
C TRP A 143 9.89 -37.36 21.70
N LEU A 144 10.38 -37.63 22.91
CA LEU A 144 10.23 -36.75 24.06
C LEU A 144 11.01 -35.43 23.88
N SER A 145 12.19 -35.45 23.26
CA SER A 145 12.88 -34.22 22.83
C SER A 145 12.02 -33.41 21.86
N LEU A 146 11.44 -34.06 20.84
CA LEU A 146 10.50 -33.41 19.91
C LEU A 146 9.28 -32.83 20.64
N PHE A 147 8.69 -33.58 21.57
CA PHE A 147 7.55 -33.16 22.38
C PHE A 147 7.84 -31.86 23.15
N THR A 148 8.98 -31.81 23.83
CA THR A 148 9.37 -30.65 24.64
C THR A 148 9.70 -29.43 23.79
N VAL A 149 10.56 -29.58 22.77
CA VAL A 149 10.95 -28.44 21.90
C VAL A 149 9.77 -27.92 21.07
N ASN A 150 8.83 -28.80 20.69
CA ASN A 150 7.61 -28.42 19.97
C ASN A 150 6.79 -27.37 20.73
N GLY A 151 6.65 -27.50 22.05
CA GLY A 151 5.92 -26.52 22.84
C GLY A 151 6.61 -25.16 22.88
N ILE A 152 7.93 -25.15 23.04
CA ILE A 152 8.71 -23.91 23.07
C ILE A 152 8.64 -23.17 21.73
N ILE A 153 8.71 -23.89 20.61
CA ILE A 153 8.62 -23.28 19.27
C ILE A 153 7.17 -22.90 18.91
N GLY A 154 6.17 -23.68 19.36
CA GLY A 154 4.75 -23.33 19.22
C GLY A 154 4.39 -22.04 19.95
N PHE A 155 4.98 -21.83 21.13
CA PHE A 155 4.80 -20.63 21.94
C PHE A 155 5.17 -19.36 21.18
N MET A 156 6.22 -19.39 20.35
CA MET A 156 6.63 -18.23 19.54
C MET A 156 5.54 -17.74 18.59
N LEU A 157 4.70 -18.65 18.06
CA LEU A 157 3.61 -18.32 17.14
C LEU A 157 2.31 -18.03 17.92
N THR A 158 1.99 -18.86 18.90
CA THR A 158 0.79 -18.73 19.72
C THR A 158 1.16 -18.82 21.19
N PRO A 159 1.44 -17.72 21.90
CA PRO A 159 1.72 -17.78 23.35
C PRO A 159 0.51 -18.19 24.21
N GLY A 160 -0.71 -18.17 23.65
CA GLY A 160 -1.91 -18.54 24.40
C GLY A 160 -2.19 -17.59 25.58
N GLN A 161 -2.51 -18.15 26.75
CA GLN A 161 -2.80 -17.40 27.98
C GLN A 161 -1.53 -16.97 28.72
N TRP A 162 -0.35 -17.47 28.31
CA TRP A 162 0.92 -17.18 28.97
C TRP A 162 1.20 -15.70 29.24
N PRO A 163 0.91 -14.74 28.33
CA PRO A 163 1.17 -13.33 28.60
C PRO A 163 0.42 -12.77 29.82
N VAL A 164 -0.66 -13.44 30.25
CA VAL A 164 -1.45 -13.08 31.43
C VAL A 164 -1.03 -13.89 32.65
N THR A 165 -0.86 -15.21 32.50
CA THR A 165 -0.61 -16.12 33.64
C THR A 165 0.86 -16.20 34.02
N LEU A 166 1.76 -15.99 33.06
CA LEU A 166 3.20 -16.26 33.14
C LEU A 166 3.53 -17.70 33.56
N ASP A 167 2.56 -18.61 33.49
CA ASP A 167 2.69 -19.99 33.92
C ASP A 167 3.42 -20.84 32.88
N PHE A 168 4.34 -21.70 33.33
CA PHE A 168 5.15 -22.53 32.44
C PHE A 168 4.30 -23.43 31.52
N TRP A 169 3.24 -24.04 32.05
CA TRP A 169 2.43 -25.02 31.33
C TRP A 169 1.50 -24.36 30.32
N ASP A 170 0.95 -23.18 30.64
CA ASP A 170 0.17 -22.39 29.68
C ASP A 170 0.99 -21.99 28.45
N GLY A 171 2.28 -21.71 28.65
CA GLY A 171 3.21 -21.44 27.57
C GLY A 171 3.59 -22.69 26.77
N LEU A 172 3.89 -23.79 27.46
CA LEU A 172 4.33 -25.04 26.81
C LEU A 172 3.18 -25.69 26.02
N PHE A 173 1.99 -25.81 26.63
CA PHE A 173 0.77 -26.38 26.04
C PHE A 173 -0.10 -25.32 25.37
N ASN A 174 0.54 -24.50 24.55
CA ASN A 174 -0.13 -23.44 23.82
C ASN A 174 -1.08 -23.96 22.71
N PRO A 175 -1.92 -23.11 22.10
CA PRO A 175 -2.96 -23.55 21.16
C PRO A 175 -2.45 -24.35 19.95
N THR A 176 -1.22 -24.11 19.48
CA THR A 176 -0.64 -24.86 18.35
C THR A 176 0.11 -26.11 18.78
N PHE A 177 0.27 -26.38 20.08
CA PHE A 177 1.06 -27.50 20.61
C PHE A 177 0.68 -28.84 19.98
N LEU A 178 -0.58 -29.27 20.15
CA LEU A 178 -1.07 -30.57 19.68
C LEU A 178 -1.06 -30.70 18.15
N PRO A 179 -1.63 -29.77 17.36
CA PRO A 179 -1.57 -29.89 15.90
C PRO A 179 -0.13 -29.89 15.38
N SER A 180 0.76 -29.08 15.99
CA SER A 180 2.19 -29.07 15.65
C SER A 180 2.86 -30.41 15.98
N LEU A 181 2.58 -30.99 17.14
CA LEU A 181 3.17 -32.26 17.57
C LEU A 181 2.77 -33.41 16.65
N VAL A 182 1.49 -33.50 16.29
CA VAL A 182 1.00 -34.52 15.36
C VAL A 182 1.62 -34.35 13.97
N LEU A 183 1.65 -33.10 13.47
CA LEU A 183 2.25 -32.78 12.17
C LEU A 183 3.74 -33.15 12.13
N ARG A 184 4.52 -32.70 13.12
CA ARG A 184 5.96 -32.98 13.21
C ARG A 184 6.24 -34.47 13.41
N THR A 185 5.43 -35.17 14.20
CA THR A 185 5.55 -36.62 14.35
C THR A 185 5.31 -37.31 13.00
N ALA A 186 4.22 -36.99 12.28
CA ALA A 186 3.95 -37.57 10.97
C ALA A 186 5.06 -37.25 9.95
N MET A 187 5.63 -36.04 10.02
CA MET A 187 6.77 -35.64 9.19
C MET A 187 8.01 -36.48 9.49
N ALA A 188 8.30 -36.74 10.76
CA ALA A 188 9.38 -37.62 11.19
C ALA A 188 9.21 -39.04 10.63
N LEU A 189 7.99 -39.61 10.70
CA LEU A 189 7.69 -40.92 10.12
C LEU A 189 7.88 -40.92 8.59
N LEU A 190 7.45 -39.86 7.90
CA LEU A 190 7.66 -39.71 6.46
C LEU A 190 9.16 -39.72 6.11
N LEU A 191 9.97 -38.94 6.83
CA LEU A 191 11.43 -38.88 6.59
C LEU A 191 12.11 -40.22 6.88
N ALA A 192 11.67 -40.97 7.89
CA ALA A 192 12.16 -42.33 8.15
C ALA A 192 12.01 -43.23 6.91
N GLY A 193 10.87 -43.15 6.21
CA GLY A 193 10.64 -43.83 4.94
C GLY A 193 11.59 -43.36 3.83
N LEU A 194 11.79 -42.04 3.67
CA LEU A 194 12.67 -41.49 2.63
C LEU A 194 14.13 -41.89 2.78
N PHE A 195 14.67 -41.79 4.00
CA PHE A 195 16.02 -42.27 4.29
C PHE A 195 16.12 -43.80 4.24
N GLY A 196 15.05 -44.50 4.60
CA GLY A 196 14.90 -45.95 4.40
C GLY A 196 15.05 -46.32 2.92
N PHE A 197 14.45 -45.58 1.98
CA PHE A 197 14.67 -45.80 0.55
C PHE A 197 16.14 -45.62 0.15
N GLY A 198 16.74 -44.49 0.53
CA GLY A 198 18.12 -44.17 0.14
C GLY A 198 19.11 -45.26 0.57
N THR A 199 18.92 -45.82 1.76
CA THR A 199 19.81 -46.86 2.31
C THR A 199 19.43 -48.28 1.85
N ALA A 200 18.14 -48.61 1.69
CA ALA A 200 17.69 -49.94 1.26
C ALA A 200 18.13 -50.30 -0.18
N LEU A 201 18.36 -49.30 -1.05
CA LEU A 201 18.91 -49.52 -2.39
C LEU A 201 20.34 -50.06 -2.39
N GLY A 202 21.03 -50.04 -1.25
CA GLY A 202 22.34 -50.66 -1.03
C GLY A 202 22.29 -52.13 -0.60
N ILE A 203 21.11 -52.73 -0.47
CA ILE A 203 20.92 -54.15 -0.16
C ILE A 203 21.22 -54.97 -1.42
N ARG A 204 22.16 -55.91 -1.32
CA ARG A 204 22.57 -56.78 -2.43
C ARG A 204 21.48 -57.79 -2.78
N ASP A 205 20.94 -58.45 -1.76
CA ASP A 205 19.83 -59.39 -1.89
C ASP A 205 18.57 -58.70 -2.42
N GLU A 206 18.05 -59.21 -3.54
CA GLU A 206 16.94 -58.55 -4.25
C GLU A 206 15.63 -58.64 -3.48
N GLU A 207 15.32 -59.80 -2.89
CA GLU A 207 14.07 -59.99 -2.17
C GLU A 207 14.00 -59.12 -0.90
N ALA A 208 15.08 -59.09 -0.12
CA ALA A 208 15.22 -58.21 1.03
C ALA A 208 15.16 -56.74 0.62
N ARG A 209 15.79 -56.36 -0.51
CA ARG A 209 15.72 -55.01 -1.05
C ARG A 209 14.27 -54.62 -1.35
N GLU A 210 13.54 -55.40 -2.14
CA GLU A 210 12.13 -55.12 -2.46
C GLU A 210 11.25 -55.06 -1.20
N THR A 211 11.51 -55.95 -0.25
CA THR A 211 10.80 -56.01 1.03
C THR A 211 11.02 -54.75 1.87
N MET A 212 12.21 -54.17 1.83
CA MET A 212 12.52 -52.92 2.52
C MET A 212 12.04 -51.69 1.77
N LEU A 213 12.10 -51.67 0.42
CA LEU A 213 11.52 -50.58 -0.37
C LEU A 213 10.00 -50.49 -0.16
N ARG A 214 9.27 -51.61 -0.17
CA ARG A 214 7.82 -51.61 0.13
C ARG A 214 7.53 -51.18 1.57
N ALA A 215 8.37 -51.55 2.52
CA ALA A 215 8.23 -51.09 3.90
C ALA A 215 8.41 -49.57 3.99
N ALA A 216 9.51 -49.04 3.45
CA ALA A 216 9.79 -47.60 3.38
C ALA A 216 8.65 -46.81 2.70
N CYS A 217 8.07 -47.35 1.62
CA CYS A 217 6.91 -46.76 0.96
C CYS A 217 5.69 -46.61 1.89
N ARG A 218 5.41 -47.61 2.74
CA ARG A 218 4.28 -47.55 3.67
C ARG A 218 4.44 -46.43 4.68
N TRP A 219 5.66 -46.17 5.18
CA TRP A 219 5.93 -45.05 6.08
C TRP A 219 5.53 -43.71 5.45
N VAL A 220 5.92 -43.47 4.20
CA VAL A 220 5.60 -42.23 3.48
C VAL A 220 4.10 -42.11 3.20
N VAL A 221 3.51 -43.16 2.62
CA VAL A 221 2.11 -43.14 2.18
C VAL A 221 1.14 -43.04 3.35
N TYR A 222 1.43 -43.67 4.49
CA TYR A 222 0.58 -43.56 5.69
C TYR A 222 0.75 -42.22 6.42
N ALA A 223 1.95 -41.61 6.37
CA ALA A 223 2.16 -40.29 6.95
C ALA A 223 1.47 -39.17 6.14
N ALA A 224 1.38 -39.29 4.82
CA ALA A 224 0.82 -38.26 3.94
C ALA A 224 -0.60 -37.77 4.30
N PRO A 225 -1.62 -38.63 4.51
CA PRO A 225 -2.95 -38.15 4.90
C PRO A 225 -2.94 -37.47 6.28
N VAL A 226 -2.12 -37.95 7.22
CA VAL A 226 -1.98 -37.34 8.55
C VAL A 226 -1.37 -35.95 8.45
N LEU A 227 -0.39 -35.74 7.56
CA LEU A 227 0.21 -34.43 7.31
C LEU A 227 -0.79 -33.43 6.71
N LEU A 228 -1.69 -33.86 5.83
CA LEU A 228 -2.74 -33.01 5.29
C LEU A 228 -3.76 -32.61 6.37
N LEU A 229 -4.24 -33.59 7.14
CA LEU A 229 -5.24 -33.36 8.20
C LEU A 229 -4.67 -32.51 9.34
N SER A 230 -3.44 -32.79 9.78
CA SER A 230 -2.78 -32.02 10.83
C SER A 230 -2.41 -30.61 10.37
N GLY A 231 -2.04 -30.42 9.09
CA GLY A 231 -1.83 -29.09 8.51
C GLY A 231 -3.11 -28.25 8.47
N TRP A 232 -4.23 -28.85 8.08
CA TRP A 232 -5.55 -28.20 8.15
C TRP A 232 -5.93 -27.82 9.59
N TRP A 233 -5.74 -28.75 10.53
CA TRP A 233 -5.97 -28.49 11.96
C TRP A 233 -5.08 -27.37 12.50
N TYR A 234 -3.79 -27.36 12.13
CA TYR A 234 -2.83 -26.32 12.50
C TYR A 234 -3.27 -24.93 12.06
N VAL A 235 -3.70 -24.78 10.80
CA VAL A 235 -4.21 -23.49 10.29
C VAL A 235 -5.52 -23.09 10.98
N GLY A 236 -6.37 -24.08 11.32
CA GLY A 236 -7.64 -23.86 12.00
C GLY A 236 -7.52 -23.22 13.38
N VAL A 237 -6.46 -23.57 14.13
CA VAL A 237 -6.20 -23.04 15.49
C VAL A 237 -5.45 -21.71 15.52
N LEU A 238 -5.00 -21.19 14.37
CA LEU A 238 -4.30 -19.90 14.33
C LEU A 238 -5.26 -18.75 14.70
N PRO A 239 -4.76 -17.70 15.38
CA PRO A 239 -5.54 -16.49 15.64
C PRO A 239 -6.15 -15.94 14.34
N PRO A 240 -7.38 -15.38 14.36
CA PRO A 240 -8.07 -14.93 13.16
C PRO A 240 -7.23 -13.97 12.28
N SER A 241 -6.53 -13.02 12.90
CA SER A 241 -5.65 -12.08 12.21
C SER A 241 -4.47 -12.75 11.48
N VAL A 242 -3.86 -13.76 12.11
CA VAL A 242 -2.77 -14.55 11.53
C VAL A 242 -3.30 -15.44 10.42
N ARG A 243 -4.45 -16.08 10.63
CA ARG A 243 -5.09 -16.95 9.65
C ARG A 243 -5.49 -16.19 8.39
N ASP A 244 -6.10 -15.02 8.53
CA ASP A 244 -6.47 -14.17 7.40
C ASP A 244 -5.24 -13.66 6.64
N PHE A 245 -4.16 -13.36 7.35
CA PHE A 245 -2.89 -13.02 6.72
C PHE A 245 -2.34 -14.17 5.86
N VAL A 246 -2.22 -15.37 6.43
CA VAL A 246 -1.70 -16.55 5.73
C VAL A 246 -2.56 -16.93 4.54
N LEU A 247 -3.89 -16.86 4.67
CA LEU A 247 -4.82 -17.32 3.65
C LEU A 247 -5.14 -16.29 2.56
N ARG A 248 -5.18 -14.99 2.89
CA ARG A 248 -5.82 -13.98 2.02
C ARG A 248 -5.00 -12.73 1.76
N ARG A 249 -4.14 -12.29 2.69
CA ARG A 249 -3.53 -10.93 2.62
C ARG A 249 -2.03 -10.89 2.30
N SER A 250 -1.39 -12.04 2.09
CA SER A 250 0.04 -12.11 1.74
C SER A 250 0.24 -12.51 0.28
N THR A 251 1.24 -11.91 -0.36
CA THR A 251 1.62 -12.18 -1.76
C THR A 251 2.71 -13.25 -1.88
N GLU A 252 3.47 -13.49 -0.82
CA GLU A 252 4.49 -14.55 -0.77
C GLU A 252 3.88 -15.90 -0.37
N MET A 253 2.79 -15.88 0.40
CA MET A 253 2.16 -17.11 0.93
C MET A 253 1.42 -17.98 -0.09
N PRO A 254 0.80 -17.49 -1.18
CA PRO A 254 0.07 -18.35 -2.12
C PRO A 254 0.97 -19.43 -2.73
N ALA A 255 2.17 -19.06 -3.16
CA ALA A 255 3.14 -20.01 -3.72
C ALA A 255 3.56 -21.07 -2.70
N LEU A 256 3.87 -20.67 -1.46
CA LEU A 256 4.24 -21.60 -0.39
C LEU A 256 3.08 -22.50 0.04
N ARG A 257 1.85 -21.96 0.11
CA ARG A 257 0.63 -22.72 0.41
C ARG A 257 0.34 -23.78 -0.65
N LEU A 258 0.65 -23.49 -1.92
CA LEU A 258 0.53 -24.45 -3.01
C LEU A 258 1.69 -25.46 -3.01
N ALA A 259 2.92 -25.00 -2.71
CA ALA A 259 4.11 -25.84 -2.72
C ALA A 259 4.01 -27.01 -1.72
N TYR A 260 3.49 -26.79 -0.52
CA TYR A 260 3.39 -27.83 0.50
C TYR A 260 2.58 -29.08 0.05
N PRO A 261 1.30 -28.97 -0.34
CA PRO A 261 0.53 -30.12 -0.81
C PRO A 261 1.08 -30.71 -2.12
N VAL A 262 1.61 -29.89 -3.03
CA VAL A 262 2.22 -30.37 -4.29
C VAL A 262 3.46 -31.22 -4.00
N LEU A 263 4.36 -30.76 -3.14
CA LEU A 263 5.54 -31.52 -2.73
C LEU A 263 5.15 -32.80 -2.01
N LEU A 264 4.15 -32.75 -1.13
CA LEU A 264 3.68 -33.94 -0.42
C LEU A 264 3.10 -34.99 -1.38
N LEU A 265 2.29 -34.57 -2.35
CA LEU A 265 1.76 -35.46 -3.39
C LEU A 265 2.88 -36.03 -4.26
N ALA A 266 3.86 -35.21 -4.66
CA ALA A 266 5.02 -35.66 -5.43
C ALA A 266 5.86 -36.68 -4.65
N VAL A 267 6.05 -36.47 -3.34
CA VAL A 267 6.76 -37.41 -2.46
C VAL A 267 6.00 -38.72 -2.33
N ALA A 268 4.67 -38.68 -2.13
CA ALA A 268 3.84 -39.88 -2.03
C ALA A 268 3.82 -40.68 -3.35
N ALA A 269 3.58 -40.00 -4.47
CA ALA A 269 3.56 -40.63 -5.81
C ALA A 269 4.92 -41.19 -6.20
N GLY A 270 6.00 -40.43 -5.98
CA GLY A 270 7.36 -40.90 -6.25
C GLY A 270 7.75 -42.08 -5.35
N SER A 271 7.27 -42.12 -4.10
CA SER A 271 7.49 -43.26 -3.20
C SER A 271 6.77 -44.53 -3.69
N LEU A 272 5.53 -44.39 -4.18
CA LEU A 272 4.80 -45.49 -4.82
C LEU A 272 5.54 -45.99 -6.07
N ALA A 273 6.03 -45.08 -6.91
CA ALA A 273 6.81 -45.44 -8.09
C ALA A 273 8.11 -46.17 -7.71
N LEU A 274 8.81 -45.72 -6.67
CA LEU A 274 10.06 -46.34 -6.21
C LEU A 274 9.84 -47.77 -5.68
N ALA A 275 8.65 -48.04 -5.10
CA ALA A 275 8.25 -49.38 -4.67
C ALA A 275 7.94 -50.34 -5.84
N THR A 276 7.84 -49.85 -7.08
CA THR A 276 7.72 -50.69 -8.30
C THR A 276 9.10 -51.09 -8.83
N ARG A 277 9.18 -52.15 -9.66
CA ARG A 277 10.44 -52.74 -10.19
C ARG A 277 11.13 -51.90 -11.28
N LEU A 278 11.41 -50.64 -11.00
CA LEU A 278 12.20 -49.76 -11.85
C LEU A 278 13.69 -50.18 -11.87
N PRO A 279 14.45 -49.83 -12.95
CA PRO A 279 15.89 -50.03 -12.99
C PRO A 279 16.61 -49.36 -11.80
N LEU A 280 17.64 -50.01 -11.26
CA LEU A 280 18.33 -49.55 -10.06
C LEU A 280 18.91 -48.13 -10.16
N PRO A 281 19.51 -47.68 -11.29
CA PRO A 281 19.95 -46.30 -11.44
C PRO A 281 18.81 -45.29 -11.32
N VAL A 282 17.65 -45.59 -11.91
CA VAL A 282 16.45 -44.75 -11.85
C VAL A 282 15.94 -44.67 -10.41
N ARG A 283 15.89 -45.79 -9.69
CA ARG A 283 15.50 -45.81 -8.28
C ARG A 283 16.44 -44.99 -7.39
N ARG A 284 17.75 -45.03 -7.65
CA ARG A 284 18.74 -44.22 -6.92
C ARG A 284 18.55 -42.72 -7.17
N ALA A 285 18.36 -42.33 -8.44
CA ALA A 285 18.07 -40.95 -8.79
C ALA A 285 16.76 -40.47 -8.16
N LEU A 286 15.71 -41.30 -8.22
CA LEU A 286 14.41 -40.99 -7.61
C LEU A 286 14.49 -40.90 -6.08
N ALA A 287 15.25 -41.78 -5.40
CA ALA A 287 15.46 -41.69 -3.95
C ALA A 287 16.15 -40.37 -3.55
N ALA A 288 17.17 -39.94 -4.31
CA ALA A 288 17.83 -38.67 -4.09
C ALA A 288 16.87 -37.48 -4.32
N LEU A 289 16.09 -37.51 -5.40
CA LEU A 289 15.06 -36.50 -5.67
C LEU A 289 14.01 -36.44 -4.56
N LEU A 290 13.54 -37.59 -4.07
CA LEU A 290 12.58 -37.67 -2.98
C LEU A 290 13.13 -37.10 -1.66
N LEU A 291 14.41 -37.32 -1.35
CA LEU A 291 15.07 -36.68 -0.20
C LEU A 291 15.13 -35.16 -0.36
N LEU A 292 15.44 -34.65 -1.56
CA LEU A 292 15.40 -33.21 -1.85
C LEU A 292 13.98 -32.64 -1.74
N CYS A 293 12.96 -33.36 -2.22
CA CYS A 293 11.56 -32.97 -2.03
C CYS A 293 11.15 -32.99 -0.56
N GLY A 294 11.63 -33.97 0.23
CA GLY A 294 11.41 -34.02 1.68
C GLY A 294 12.06 -32.83 2.41
N LEU A 295 13.28 -32.44 2.01
CA LEU A 295 13.93 -31.23 2.49
C LEU A 295 13.12 -29.98 2.11
N GLY A 296 12.62 -29.92 0.87
CA GLY A 296 11.72 -28.85 0.41
C GLY A 296 10.41 -28.79 1.20
N LEU A 297 9.86 -29.92 1.62
CA LEU A 297 8.64 -30.00 2.44
C LEU A 297 8.89 -29.40 3.83
N ILE A 298 10.00 -29.76 4.48
CA ILE A 298 10.44 -29.14 5.75
C ILE A 298 10.67 -27.64 5.57
N GLY A 299 11.41 -27.25 4.53
CA GLY A 299 11.72 -25.84 4.25
C GLY A 299 10.46 -25.00 4.02
N THR A 300 9.49 -25.55 3.29
CA THR A 300 8.20 -24.89 3.04
C THR A 300 7.42 -24.69 4.35
N PHE A 301 7.34 -25.73 5.18
CA PHE A 301 6.64 -25.65 6.47
C PHE A 301 7.29 -24.63 7.43
N GLU A 302 8.61 -24.68 7.62
CA GLU A 302 9.30 -23.75 8.52
C GLU A 302 9.23 -22.31 8.01
N THR A 303 9.28 -22.10 6.69
CA THR A 303 9.12 -20.76 6.10
C THR A 303 7.70 -20.23 6.28
N LEU A 304 6.67 -21.07 6.09
CA LEU A 304 5.27 -20.71 6.36
C LEU A 304 5.07 -20.33 7.83
N ARG A 305 5.62 -21.11 8.76
CA ARG A 305 5.55 -20.84 10.21
C ARG A 305 6.25 -19.53 10.58
N GLU A 306 7.44 -19.28 10.02
CA GLU A 306 8.19 -18.04 10.20
C GLU A 306 7.42 -16.83 9.70
N ALA A 307 6.84 -16.93 8.51
CA ALA A 307 6.06 -15.85 7.91
C ALA A 307 4.74 -15.61 8.66
N ALA A 308 4.07 -16.67 9.13
CA ALA A 308 2.79 -16.57 9.83
C ALA A 308 2.89 -15.76 11.13
N ARG A 309 4.03 -15.79 11.83
CA ARG A 309 4.21 -15.00 13.04
C ARG A 309 4.64 -13.55 12.80
N LYS A 310 4.97 -13.13 11.56
CA LYS A 310 5.36 -11.73 11.31
C LYS A 310 4.22 -10.77 11.68
N PRO A 311 4.52 -9.63 12.34
CA PRO A 311 5.81 -8.97 12.51
C PRO A 311 6.63 -9.46 13.71
N TRP A 312 6.25 -10.57 14.35
CA TRP A 312 6.80 -11.02 15.63
C TRP A 312 7.91 -12.07 15.49
N LEU A 313 8.83 -12.09 16.46
CA LEU A 313 9.59 -13.29 16.81
C LEU A 313 8.83 -14.12 17.84
N ILE A 314 8.18 -13.45 18.79
CA ILE A 314 7.25 -14.03 19.77
C ILE A 314 6.00 -13.17 19.76
N SER A 315 4.87 -13.75 19.34
CA SER A 315 3.62 -13.00 19.10
C SER A 315 3.22 -12.13 20.30
N GLY A 316 3.02 -10.84 20.09
CA GLY A 316 2.62 -9.88 21.13
C GLY A 316 3.73 -9.47 22.12
N LEU A 317 4.94 -10.06 22.04
CA LEU A 317 6.01 -9.88 23.03
C LEU A 317 7.28 -9.27 22.45
N VAL A 318 7.74 -9.75 21.30
CA VAL A 318 9.00 -9.33 20.66
C VAL A 318 8.82 -9.25 19.16
N TRP A 319 9.11 -8.09 18.56
CA TRP A 319 9.08 -7.90 17.11
C TRP A 319 10.24 -8.59 16.40
N SER A 320 10.17 -8.67 15.06
CA SER A 320 11.24 -9.20 14.19
C SER A 320 12.51 -8.36 14.18
N THR A 321 12.46 -7.17 14.76
CA THR A 321 13.62 -6.33 15.07
C THR A 321 14.28 -6.67 16.40
N ASP A 322 13.78 -7.70 17.10
CA ASP A 322 14.20 -8.10 18.45
C ASP A 322 13.92 -7.03 19.53
N ILE A 323 13.01 -6.09 19.23
CA ILE A 323 12.55 -5.04 20.13
C ILE A 323 11.23 -5.44 20.78
N ARG A 324 11.07 -5.20 22.09
CA ARG A 324 9.79 -5.37 22.79
C ARG A 324 8.89 -4.16 22.57
N PRO A 325 7.59 -4.34 22.25
CA PRO A 325 6.65 -3.22 22.17
C PRO A 325 6.57 -2.40 23.47
N SER A 326 6.69 -3.05 24.63
CA SER A 326 6.68 -2.35 25.93
C SER A 326 7.91 -1.46 26.16
N GLN A 327 8.96 -1.62 25.36
CA GLN A 327 10.16 -0.77 25.38
C GLN A 327 10.15 0.26 24.23
N ALA A 328 9.15 0.21 23.34
CA ALA A 328 8.92 1.26 22.37
C ALA A 328 8.33 2.46 23.13
N ALA A 329 9.05 3.59 23.09
CA ALA A 329 8.51 4.86 23.53
C ALA A 329 7.35 5.29 22.62
N PRO A 330 6.65 6.41 22.91
CA PRO A 330 5.82 7.07 21.90
C PRO A 330 6.57 7.13 20.57
N TYR A 331 5.87 6.79 19.48
CA TYR A 331 6.46 6.50 18.17
C TYR A 331 7.31 7.65 17.61
N ASP A 332 7.11 8.86 18.11
CA ASP A 332 7.73 10.13 17.73
C ASP A 332 8.92 10.56 18.62
N ALA A 333 9.25 9.81 19.67
CA ALA A 333 10.39 10.14 20.53
C ALA A 333 11.73 9.67 19.91
N PRO A 334 12.84 10.42 20.09
CA PRO A 334 14.14 10.05 19.54
C PRO A 334 14.59 8.64 19.92
N PHE A 335 15.02 7.85 18.94
CA PHE A 335 15.42 6.45 19.07
C PHE A 335 16.93 6.30 19.26
N LEU A 336 17.75 7.02 18.50
CA LEU A 336 19.22 6.95 18.52
C LEU A 336 19.84 7.15 19.91
N PRO A 337 19.38 8.10 20.76
CA PRO A 337 19.93 8.26 22.11
C PRO A 337 19.79 7.01 22.98
N ARG A 338 18.76 6.18 22.71
CA ARG A 338 18.41 4.98 23.48
C ARG A 338 19.13 3.73 23.03
N LEU A 339 19.88 3.79 21.93
CA LEU A 339 20.71 2.70 21.45
C LEU A 339 22.04 2.69 22.21
N LYS A 340 22.20 1.75 23.15
CA LYS A 340 23.45 1.63 23.95
C LYS A 340 24.71 1.57 23.10
N TRP A 341 24.63 0.89 21.95
CA TRP A 341 25.75 0.58 21.06
C TRP A 341 25.86 1.52 19.84
N ALA A 342 24.97 2.51 19.70
CA ALA A 342 25.05 3.46 18.59
C ALA A 342 26.12 4.53 18.86
N LYS A 343 26.97 4.77 17.84
CA LYS A 343 27.94 5.87 17.83
C LYS A 343 27.25 7.22 17.63
N VAL A 344 26.28 7.28 16.72
CA VAL A 344 25.48 8.47 16.46
C VAL A 344 24.29 8.49 17.41
N ARG A 345 24.14 9.59 18.16
CA ARG A 345 23.07 9.75 19.16
C ARG A 345 22.00 10.76 18.74
N GLN A 346 22.32 11.64 17.81
CA GLN A 346 21.42 12.68 17.31
C GLN A 346 21.69 12.88 15.82
N VAL A 347 20.64 13.28 15.08
CA VAL A 347 20.73 13.60 13.66
C VAL A 347 21.22 15.04 13.51
N THR A 348 22.27 15.25 12.71
CA THR A 348 22.75 16.55 12.24
C THR A 348 22.81 16.54 10.71
N ALA A 349 22.98 17.70 10.09
CA ALA A 349 23.10 17.80 8.64
C ALA A 349 24.30 17.00 8.09
N GLU A 350 25.42 17.02 8.81
CA GLU A 350 26.68 16.38 8.42
C GLU A 350 26.63 14.85 8.60
N ASN A 351 25.83 14.37 9.56
CA ASN A 351 25.79 12.95 9.92
C ASN A 351 24.55 12.21 9.42
N LYS A 352 23.68 12.84 8.64
CA LYS A 352 22.36 12.30 8.24
C LYS A 352 22.42 10.86 7.72
N LEU A 353 23.34 10.56 6.79
CA LEU A 353 23.50 9.20 6.25
C LEU A 353 24.06 8.21 7.29
N ALA A 354 24.97 8.64 8.17
CA ALA A 354 25.50 7.81 9.24
C ALA A 354 24.44 7.51 10.31
N ALA A 355 23.59 8.48 10.64
CA ALA A 355 22.42 8.30 11.49
C ALA A 355 21.42 7.31 10.86
N GLY A 356 21.13 7.48 9.57
CA GLY A 356 20.27 6.56 8.81
C GLY A 356 20.81 5.12 8.77
N HIS A 357 22.13 4.95 8.59
CA HIS A 357 22.76 3.64 8.65
C HIS A 357 22.64 2.99 10.04
N ALA A 358 22.78 3.77 11.12
CA ALA A 358 22.60 3.28 12.49
C ALA A 358 21.15 2.84 12.75
N LEU A 359 20.17 3.60 12.25
CA LEU A 359 18.75 3.25 12.31
C LEU A 359 18.45 1.98 11.50
N TYR A 360 18.98 1.87 10.28
CA TYR A 360 18.83 0.69 9.43
C TYR A 360 19.39 -0.56 10.13
N THR A 361 20.58 -0.44 10.71
CA THR A 361 21.21 -1.53 11.48
C THR A 361 20.31 -1.97 12.62
N ALA A 362 19.73 -1.03 13.37
CA ALA A 362 18.95 -1.34 14.56
C ALA A 362 17.52 -1.83 14.25
N GLN A 363 16.90 -1.40 13.15
CA GLN A 363 15.46 -1.62 12.89
C GLN A 363 15.16 -2.37 11.60
N CYS A 364 16.10 -2.50 10.66
CA CYS A 364 15.83 -3.09 9.34
C CYS A 364 16.67 -4.33 9.08
N LEU A 365 17.95 -4.34 9.48
CA LEU A 365 18.92 -5.39 9.14
C LEU A 365 18.54 -6.80 9.63
N ALA A 366 17.79 -6.89 10.73
CA ALA A 366 17.28 -8.17 11.22
C ALA A 366 16.38 -8.89 10.20
N CYS A 367 15.74 -8.14 9.30
CA CYS A 367 14.82 -8.67 8.27
C CYS A 367 15.32 -8.46 6.84
N HIS A 368 16.06 -7.38 6.57
CA HIS A 368 16.42 -6.95 5.23
C HIS A 368 17.93 -6.98 5.01
N ALA A 369 18.34 -7.74 4.00
CA ALA A 369 19.71 -7.69 3.51
C ALA A 369 19.92 -6.44 2.63
N VAL A 370 21.20 -6.16 2.34
CA VAL A 370 21.68 -5.16 1.39
C VAL A 370 22.65 -5.89 0.47
N GLY A 371 22.37 -5.97 -0.84
CA GLY A 371 23.25 -6.76 -1.71
C GLY A 371 22.98 -8.25 -1.73
N GLY A 372 22.02 -8.72 -0.93
CA GLY A 372 21.90 -10.10 -0.52
C GLY A 372 20.94 -10.97 -1.32
N PRO A 373 21.06 -12.31 -1.20
CA PRO A 373 20.12 -13.23 -1.84
C PRO A 373 18.76 -13.30 -1.13
N PHE A 374 18.62 -12.72 0.07
CA PHE A 374 17.42 -12.83 0.90
C PHE A 374 16.88 -11.45 1.31
N LYS A 375 15.65 -11.13 0.89
CA LYS A 375 14.92 -9.89 1.25
C LYS A 375 15.77 -8.61 1.11
N ASP A 376 16.50 -8.49 0.00
CA ASP A 376 17.29 -7.29 -0.31
C ASP A 376 16.39 -6.05 -0.35
N ILE A 377 16.64 -5.08 0.53
CA ILE A 377 15.84 -3.85 0.62
C ILE A 377 15.82 -3.07 -0.70
N ARG A 378 16.88 -3.17 -1.49
CA ARG A 378 17.03 -2.44 -2.76
C ARG A 378 16.00 -2.88 -3.80
N ASN A 379 15.61 -4.15 -3.78
CA ASN A 379 14.56 -4.67 -4.68
C ASN A 379 13.21 -3.98 -4.45
N TYR A 380 12.95 -3.52 -3.24
CA TYR A 380 11.69 -2.87 -2.85
C TYR A 380 11.76 -1.34 -2.87
N THR A 381 12.95 -0.74 -2.91
CA THR A 381 13.12 0.71 -2.69
C THR A 381 13.87 1.44 -3.80
N LYS A 382 14.55 0.74 -4.71
CA LYS A 382 15.35 1.38 -5.79
C LYS A 382 14.58 2.35 -6.68
N HIS A 383 13.25 2.19 -6.77
CA HIS A 383 12.41 2.98 -7.66
C HIS A 383 11.90 4.29 -7.01
N ILE A 384 12.03 4.45 -5.69
CA ILE A 384 11.52 5.62 -4.93
C ILE A 384 12.64 6.44 -4.30
N GLY A 385 12.39 7.74 -4.13
CA GLY A 385 13.30 8.68 -3.45
C GLY A 385 13.11 8.70 -1.93
N SER A 386 13.91 9.53 -1.25
CA SER A 386 13.90 9.68 0.22
C SER A 386 12.50 10.00 0.75
N GLU A 387 11.76 10.90 0.09
CA GLU A 387 10.41 11.27 0.52
C GLU A 387 9.42 10.09 0.46
N GLY A 388 9.44 9.30 -0.61
CA GLY A 388 8.65 8.07 -0.74
C GLY A 388 9.00 7.06 0.34
N VAL A 389 10.30 6.84 0.61
CA VAL A 389 10.74 5.96 1.70
C VAL A 389 10.23 6.46 3.06
N SER A 390 10.31 7.78 3.33
CA SER A 390 9.79 8.38 4.56
C SER A 390 8.28 8.14 4.72
N ALA A 391 7.50 8.28 3.65
CA ALA A 391 6.06 7.98 3.65
C ALA A 391 5.79 6.49 3.98
N PHE A 392 6.55 5.57 3.39
CA PHE A 392 6.44 4.13 3.72
C PHE A 392 6.80 3.85 5.18
N LEU A 393 7.84 4.48 5.72
CA LEU A 393 8.21 4.37 7.14
C LEU A 393 7.10 4.92 8.06
N ALA A 394 6.47 6.03 7.68
CA ALA A 394 5.37 6.63 8.44
C ALA A 394 4.10 5.75 8.45
N GLY A 395 3.84 5.01 7.36
CA GLY A 395 2.72 4.06 7.26
C GLY A 395 3.02 2.64 7.75
N GLN A 396 4.29 2.32 8.00
CA GLN A 396 4.74 1.00 8.39
C GLN A 396 4.03 0.52 9.66
N GLY A 397 3.41 -0.66 9.61
CA GLY A 397 2.74 -1.27 10.77
C GLY A 397 1.33 -0.74 11.07
N LYS A 398 0.79 0.23 10.31
CA LYS A 398 -0.58 0.76 10.50
C LYS A 398 -1.64 -0.14 9.86
N LEU A 399 -1.79 -0.06 8.52
CA LEU A 399 -2.77 -0.86 7.77
C LEU A 399 -2.30 -2.30 7.57
N PHE A 400 -1.01 -2.44 7.30
CA PHE A 400 -0.34 -3.70 6.99
C PHE A 400 0.65 -4.00 8.10
N THR A 401 0.30 -4.97 8.95
CA THR A 401 1.01 -5.25 10.20
C THR A 401 2.16 -6.24 10.04
N GLN A 402 2.53 -6.67 8.82
CA GLN A 402 3.59 -7.66 8.61
C GLN A 402 4.99 -7.16 9.02
N MET A 403 5.16 -5.84 9.07
CA MET A 403 6.36 -5.18 9.58
C MET A 403 6.01 -4.44 10.87
N PRO A 404 6.91 -4.43 11.87
CA PRO A 404 6.71 -3.60 13.05
C PRO A 404 6.74 -2.12 12.66
N PRO A 405 6.09 -1.22 13.42
CA PRO A 405 6.16 0.22 13.15
C PRO A 405 7.59 0.75 13.22
N PHE A 406 7.87 1.82 12.47
CA PHE A 406 9.12 2.56 12.62
C PHE A 406 9.18 3.23 14.00
N LEU A 407 10.35 3.19 14.65
CA LEU A 407 10.59 3.85 15.93
C LEU A 407 11.57 5.00 15.74
N GLY A 408 11.13 6.22 15.95
CA GLY A 408 12.00 7.40 15.89
C GLY A 408 11.24 8.66 15.52
N ASN A 409 11.86 9.79 15.82
CA ASN A 409 11.27 11.09 15.51
C ASN A 409 11.31 11.38 13.98
N PRO A 410 10.65 12.45 13.50
CA PRO A 410 10.67 12.79 12.07
C PRO A 410 12.08 12.95 11.48
N ALA A 411 13.02 13.57 12.21
CA ALA A 411 14.39 13.74 11.72
C ALA A 411 15.13 12.41 11.53
N GLU A 412 14.91 11.44 12.43
CA GLU A 412 15.43 10.08 12.31
C GLU A 412 14.78 9.33 11.15
N ARG A 413 13.46 9.51 10.94
CA ARG A 413 12.76 8.94 9.78
C ARG A 413 13.37 9.43 8.48
N GLU A 414 13.58 10.74 8.35
CA GLU A 414 14.22 11.34 7.18
C GLU A 414 15.69 10.90 7.01
N ALA A 415 16.42 10.69 8.10
CA ALA A 415 17.78 10.16 8.05
C ALA A 415 17.82 8.71 7.53
N LEU A 416 16.94 7.84 8.03
CA LEU A 416 16.80 6.47 7.53
C LEU A 416 16.38 6.45 6.07
N ALA A 417 15.41 7.30 5.70
CA ALA A 417 14.94 7.41 4.33
C ALA A 417 16.04 7.85 3.36
N ALA A 418 16.82 8.86 3.74
CA ALA A 418 18.00 9.30 2.99
C ALA A 418 19.05 8.19 2.86
N TYR A 419 19.34 7.44 3.93
CA TYR A 419 20.28 6.33 3.84
C TYR A 419 19.80 5.23 2.88
N VAL A 420 18.51 4.90 2.87
CA VAL A 420 17.96 3.89 1.97
C VAL A 420 17.95 4.37 0.51
N ALA A 421 17.48 5.59 0.25
CA ALA A 421 17.39 6.11 -1.11
C ALA A 421 18.78 6.52 -1.67
N GLU A 422 19.51 7.35 -0.95
CA GLU A 422 20.79 7.92 -1.39
C GLU A 422 21.94 6.95 -1.11
N GLY A 423 22.04 6.47 0.13
CA GLY A 423 23.15 5.62 0.56
C GLY A 423 23.16 4.23 -0.08
N LEU A 424 22.02 3.54 -0.10
CA LEU A 424 21.92 2.17 -0.61
C LEU A 424 21.60 2.10 -2.10
N ASN A 425 20.70 2.96 -2.58
CA ASN A 425 20.22 2.94 -3.96
C ASN A 425 20.91 3.98 -4.86
N GLY A 426 21.74 4.88 -4.30
CA GLY A 426 22.43 5.90 -5.09
C GLY A 426 21.50 6.93 -5.72
N ARG A 427 20.27 7.06 -5.22
CA ARG A 427 19.27 7.99 -5.75
C ARG A 427 19.38 9.33 -5.01
N PRO A 428 19.81 10.41 -5.68
CA PRO A 428 19.94 11.71 -5.02
C PRO A 428 18.57 12.25 -4.59
N PRO A 429 18.54 13.19 -3.62
CA PRO A 429 17.32 13.93 -3.30
C PRO A 429 16.80 14.61 -4.57
N GLU A 430 15.49 14.55 -4.77
CA GLU A 430 14.84 15.27 -5.85
C GLU A 430 14.90 16.77 -5.55
N LYS A 431 15.27 17.56 -6.57
CA LYS A 431 15.29 19.01 -6.43
C LYS A 431 13.92 19.55 -6.81
N ASP A 432 13.30 20.28 -5.89
CA ASP A 432 12.04 20.96 -6.14
C ASP A 432 12.32 22.33 -6.77
N GLU A 433 12.76 22.32 -8.03
CA GLU A 433 13.03 23.53 -8.81
C GLU A 433 11.72 24.05 -9.43
N PRO A 434 11.39 25.36 -9.30
CA PRO A 434 10.21 25.92 -9.95
C PRO A 434 10.24 25.71 -11.46
N VAL A 435 9.12 25.23 -12.01
CA VAL A 435 8.95 25.17 -13.46
C VAL A 435 8.87 26.59 -14.01
N ALA A 436 9.68 26.90 -15.03
CA ALA A 436 9.58 28.17 -15.73
C ALA A 436 8.25 28.23 -16.49
N VAL A 437 7.44 29.24 -16.18
CA VAL A 437 6.16 29.53 -16.86
C VAL A 437 6.29 30.86 -17.59
N GLU A 438 5.89 30.88 -18.85
CA GLU A 438 5.77 32.11 -19.62
C GLU A 438 4.47 32.83 -19.26
N PRO A 439 4.50 34.09 -18.80
CA PRO A 439 3.29 34.85 -18.50
C PRO A 439 2.35 34.91 -19.70
N ALA A 440 1.07 34.61 -19.47
CA ALA A 440 0.05 34.65 -20.50
C ALA A 440 -0.34 36.11 -20.79
N THR A 441 -0.23 36.51 -22.06
CA THR A 441 -0.79 37.79 -22.51
C THR A 441 -2.25 37.58 -22.89
N VAL A 442 -3.17 38.36 -22.30
CA VAL A 442 -4.60 38.29 -22.62
C VAL A 442 -5.05 39.59 -23.28
N ASP A 443 -5.43 39.49 -24.55
CA ASP A 443 -6.03 40.59 -25.30
C ASP A 443 -7.51 40.75 -24.88
N LEU A 444 -7.77 41.69 -23.95
CA LEU A 444 -9.09 41.89 -23.37
C LEU A 444 -10.04 42.56 -24.38
N PRO A 445 -11.24 42.01 -24.64
CA PRO A 445 -12.20 42.66 -25.53
C PRO A 445 -12.60 44.05 -25.00
N ALA A 446 -12.76 45.02 -25.91
CA ALA A 446 -13.10 46.38 -25.53
C ALA A 446 -14.46 46.46 -24.81
N PHE A 447 -14.54 47.30 -23.77
CA PHE A 447 -15.76 47.62 -23.06
C PHE A 447 -15.79 49.12 -22.77
N ASP A 448 -16.87 49.78 -23.22
CA ASP A 448 -17.13 51.18 -22.93
C ASP A 448 -18.41 51.28 -22.10
N PRO A 449 -18.33 51.70 -20.82
CA PRO A 449 -19.48 51.79 -19.95
C PRO A 449 -20.53 52.80 -20.43
N ASP A 450 -20.19 53.77 -21.27
CA ASP A 450 -21.16 54.77 -21.73
C ASP A 450 -22.01 54.26 -22.91
N THR A 451 -21.49 53.32 -23.69
CA THR A 451 -22.13 52.88 -24.95
C THR A 451 -22.53 51.40 -24.97
N ALA A 452 -21.94 50.56 -24.11
CA ALA A 452 -22.24 49.13 -24.10
C ALA A 452 -23.67 48.85 -23.62
N SER A 453 -24.49 48.21 -24.46
CA SER A 453 -25.86 47.81 -24.08
C SER A 453 -25.91 46.54 -23.21
N HIS A 454 -24.87 45.71 -23.29
CA HIS A 454 -24.79 44.43 -22.60
C HIS A 454 -23.41 44.24 -21.96
N LEU A 455 -23.40 43.45 -20.90
CA LEU A 455 -22.24 42.93 -20.21
C LEU A 455 -22.27 41.41 -20.27
N LEU A 456 -21.14 40.77 -20.60
CA LEU A 456 -21.03 39.31 -20.63
C LEU A 456 -19.98 38.84 -19.64
N LEU A 457 -20.39 38.10 -18.62
CA LEU A 457 -19.48 37.50 -17.65
C LEU A 457 -19.33 36.02 -17.98
N ALA A 458 -18.10 35.53 -18.14
CA ALA A 458 -17.83 34.11 -18.33
C ALA A 458 -16.81 33.63 -17.29
N PHE A 459 -17.05 32.44 -16.74
CA PHE A 459 -16.24 31.87 -15.67
C PHE A 459 -16.36 30.35 -15.68
N ASN A 460 -15.42 29.70 -14.98
CA ASN A 460 -15.41 28.26 -14.85
C ASN A 460 -16.11 27.81 -13.55
N THR A 461 -16.75 26.65 -13.53
CA THR A 461 -17.33 26.14 -12.27
C THR A 461 -16.28 25.54 -11.33
N LEU A 462 -15.07 25.26 -11.82
CA LEU A 462 -13.92 24.79 -11.05
C LEU A 462 -12.70 25.69 -11.25
N GLY A 463 -11.86 25.82 -10.21
CA GLY A 463 -10.58 26.52 -10.33
C GLY A 463 -9.56 25.82 -11.22
N VAL A 464 -9.66 24.50 -11.34
CA VAL A 464 -8.92 23.63 -12.27
C VAL A 464 -9.61 22.27 -12.41
N VAL A 465 -9.57 21.69 -13.61
CA VAL A 465 -9.91 20.28 -13.85
C VAL A 465 -8.61 19.47 -13.88
N ALA A 466 -8.37 18.65 -12.86
CA ALA A 466 -7.19 17.79 -12.78
C ALA A 466 -7.49 16.38 -13.29
N THR A 467 -6.65 15.85 -14.18
CA THR A 467 -6.67 14.46 -14.65
C THR A 467 -5.30 13.81 -14.39
N ALA A 468 -5.17 12.49 -14.55
CA ALA A 468 -3.90 11.81 -14.27
C ALA A 468 -2.87 11.95 -15.42
N GLY A 469 -3.32 12.21 -16.64
CA GLY A 469 -2.44 12.30 -17.82
C GLY A 469 -1.81 10.96 -18.23
N CYS A 470 -2.40 9.83 -17.82
CA CYS A 470 -1.92 8.48 -18.11
C CYS A 470 -3.03 7.55 -18.64
N ASP A 471 -3.88 8.07 -19.53
CA ASP A 471 -5.12 7.41 -19.96
C ASP A 471 -4.93 6.03 -20.62
N GLY A 472 -3.72 5.74 -21.14
CA GLY A 472 -3.34 4.40 -21.58
C GLY A 472 -3.14 3.37 -20.46
N SER A 473 -3.21 3.78 -19.20
CA SER A 473 -3.12 2.92 -18.01
C SER A 473 -4.38 2.99 -17.14
N PHE A 474 -4.69 4.17 -16.63
CA PHE A 474 -5.92 4.40 -15.85
C PHE A 474 -6.35 5.86 -15.95
N THR A 475 -7.61 6.13 -15.58
CA THR A 475 -8.12 7.49 -15.40
C THR A 475 -8.78 7.69 -14.04
N LEU A 476 -8.57 8.88 -13.46
CA LEU A 476 -9.20 9.36 -12.23
C LEU A 476 -10.28 10.41 -12.50
N ALA A 477 -10.37 10.93 -13.71
CA ALA A 477 -11.36 11.92 -14.14
C ALA A 477 -11.30 12.03 -15.67
N VAL A 478 -12.44 12.21 -16.32
CA VAL A 478 -12.49 12.39 -17.78
C VAL A 478 -12.28 13.87 -18.14
N PRO A 479 -11.59 14.19 -19.25
CA PRO A 479 -11.50 15.56 -19.74
C PRO A 479 -12.89 16.17 -19.97
N GLY A 480 -13.13 17.37 -19.44
CA GLY A 480 -14.44 18.02 -19.56
C GLY A 480 -14.57 19.27 -18.71
N ASN A 481 -14.23 20.42 -19.25
CA ASN A 481 -14.34 21.68 -18.54
C ASN A 481 -15.77 22.24 -18.57
N THR A 482 -16.21 22.94 -17.53
CA THR A 482 -17.54 23.56 -17.53
C THR A 482 -17.43 25.07 -17.49
N LEU A 483 -17.69 25.69 -18.64
CA LEU A 483 -17.74 27.13 -18.79
C LEU A 483 -19.18 27.62 -18.63
N THR A 484 -19.38 28.60 -17.75
CA THR A 484 -20.67 29.23 -17.49
C THR A 484 -20.58 30.70 -17.87
N ALA A 485 -21.67 31.25 -18.40
CA ALA A 485 -21.75 32.65 -18.74
C ALA A 485 -23.09 33.28 -18.33
N VAL A 486 -23.05 34.57 -18.03
CA VAL A 486 -24.23 35.40 -17.72
C VAL A 486 -24.18 36.62 -18.63
N LEU A 487 -25.23 36.80 -19.41
CA LEU A 487 -25.43 38.00 -20.21
C LEU A 487 -26.36 38.93 -19.44
N VAL A 488 -25.88 40.12 -19.11
CA VAL A 488 -26.63 41.17 -18.42
C VAL A 488 -26.92 42.28 -19.42
N LYS A 489 -28.20 42.59 -19.63
CA LYS A 489 -28.62 43.81 -20.30
C LYS A 489 -28.51 44.96 -19.31
N ARG A 490 -27.69 45.95 -19.66
CA ARG A 490 -27.39 47.10 -18.80
C ARG A 490 -28.56 48.08 -18.82
N ASP A 491 -28.99 48.51 -17.64
CA ASP A 491 -30.02 49.54 -17.45
C ASP A 491 -29.93 50.09 -16.01
N VAL A 492 -30.86 50.96 -15.60
CA VAL A 492 -31.01 51.42 -14.22
C VAL A 492 -31.18 50.21 -13.29
N THR A 493 -32.03 49.27 -13.72
CA THR A 493 -32.21 47.96 -13.10
C THR A 493 -31.80 46.88 -14.12
N PRO A 494 -30.57 46.37 -14.06
CA PRO A 494 -30.06 45.41 -15.02
C PRO A 494 -30.85 44.10 -15.02
N GLU A 495 -30.94 43.45 -16.19
CA GLU A 495 -31.67 42.20 -16.36
C GLU A 495 -30.75 41.12 -16.94
N VAL A 496 -30.83 39.90 -16.40
CA VAL A 496 -30.15 38.75 -17.00
C VAL A 496 -30.95 38.22 -18.19
N VAL A 497 -30.33 38.18 -19.37
CA VAL A 497 -30.98 37.80 -20.62
C VAL A 497 -30.59 36.39 -21.02
N THR A 498 -31.57 35.49 -21.16
CA THR A 498 -31.37 34.14 -21.71
C THR A 498 -32.25 33.84 -22.93
N ALA A 499 -33.24 34.68 -23.23
CA ALA A 499 -34.13 34.53 -24.38
C ALA A 499 -33.64 35.35 -25.58
N ASN A 500 -33.92 34.87 -26.80
CA ASN A 500 -33.59 35.53 -28.08
C ASN A 500 -32.11 35.89 -28.28
N VAL A 501 -31.21 35.22 -27.55
CA VAL A 501 -29.76 35.38 -27.67
C VAL A 501 -29.11 34.02 -27.84
N SER A 502 -27.98 33.98 -28.54
CA SER A 502 -27.14 32.78 -28.69
C SER A 502 -25.74 33.09 -28.17
N LEU A 503 -25.21 32.22 -27.32
CA LEU A 503 -23.85 32.32 -26.81
C LEU A 503 -22.99 31.21 -27.40
N THR A 504 -21.81 31.60 -27.87
CA THR A 504 -20.81 30.68 -28.44
C THR A 504 -19.50 30.80 -27.66
N TYR A 505 -18.77 29.69 -27.59
CA TYR A 505 -17.41 29.63 -27.07
C TYR A 505 -16.45 29.12 -28.14
N GLU A 506 -15.23 29.62 -28.13
CA GLU A 506 -14.17 29.24 -29.05
C GLU A 506 -12.85 29.02 -28.28
N ALA A 507 -12.22 27.87 -28.52
CA ALA A 507 -10.91 27.55 -27.99
C ALA A 507 -9.82 28.38 -28.67
N PRO A 508 -8.77 28.79 -27.94
CA PRO A 508 -7.64 29.49 -28.55
C PRO A 508 -6.88 28.57 -29.51
N ASP A 509 -6.09 29.19 -30.41
CA ASP A 509 -5.18 28.46 -31.26
C ASP A 509 -4.27 27.53 -30.44
N GLY A 510 -4.06 26.32 -30.96
CA GLY A 510 -3.35 25.25 -30.25
C GLY A 510 -4.23 24.37 -29.35
N PHE A 511 -5.45 24.77 -29.00
CA PHE A 511 -6.37 23.97 -28.16
C PHE A 511 -7.59 23.42 -28.91
N LYS A 512 -7.63 23.59 -30.24
CA LYS A 512 -8.72 23.10 -31.09
C LYS A 512 -8.69 21.59 -31.36
N HIS A 513 -7.59 20.89 -31.04
CA HIS A 513 -7.45 19.44 -31.27
C HIS A 513 -6.79 18.70 -30.10
N PRO A 514 -7.38 18.70 -28.90
CA PRO A 514 -6.79 18.06 -27.72
C PRO A 514 -6.44 16.56 -27.91
N SER A 515 -7.09 15.87 -28.85
CA SER A 515 -6.79 14.47 -29.18
C SER A 515 -5.44 14.23 -29.85
N LYS A 516 -4.76 15.27 -30.36
CA LYS A 516 -3.42 15.12 -30.95
C LYS A 516 -2.34 14.81 -29.92
N ARG A 517 -2.54 15.23 -28.65
CA ARG A 517 -1.54 15.09 -27.58
C ARG A 517 -2.02 14.35 -26.34
N SER A 518 -3.29 13.91 -26.32
CA SER A 518 -3.82 13.08 -25.25
C SER A 518 -4.36 11.75 -25.79
N ASP A 519 -3.95 10.67 -25.12
CA ASP A 519 -4.38 9.31 -25.41
C ASP A 519 -5.82 9.01 -24.97
N PHE A 520 -6.50 9.92 -24.27
CA PHE A 520 -7.87 9.70 -23.76
C PHE A 520 -8.83 9.19 -24.83
N TRP A 521 -8.88 9.85 -26.00
CA TRP A 521 -9.78 9.48 -27.10
C TRP A 521 -9.48 8.11 -27.69
N LYS A 522 -8.21 7.72 -27.75
CA LYS A 522 -7.79 6.39 -28.20
C LYS A 522 -8.37 5.29 -27.32
N TYR A 523 -8.55 5.56 -26.02
CA TYR A 523 -9.05 4.59 -25.05
C TYR A 523 -10.46 4.92 -24.53
N ALA A 524 -11.18 5.84 -25.17
CA ALA A 524 -12.47 6.34 -24.70
C ALA A 524 -13.49 5.23 -24.42
N LYS A 525 -13.53 4.19 -25.26
CA LYS A 525 -14.41 3.03 -25.05
C LYS A 525 -14.17 2.33 -23.71
N SER A 526 -12.91 2.11 -23.37
CA SER A 526 -12.52 1.47 -22.10
C SER A 526 -12.75 2.39 -20.91
N LEU A 527 -12.49 3.69 -21.09
CA LEU A 527 -12.51 4.68 -20.00
C LEU A 527 -13.90 5.27 -19.73
N THR A 528 -14.82 5.21 -20.68
CA THR A 528 -16.17 5.84 -20.57
C THR A 528 -17.31 4.88 -20.90
N GLY A 529 -17.01 3.73 -21.49
CA GLY A 529 -18.02 2.81 -22.05
C GLY A 529 -18.59 3.24 -23.40
N ARG A 530 -18.12 4.34 -23.99
CA ARG A 530 -18.60 4.90 -25.27
C ARG A 530 -17.44 5.11 -26.24
N GLU A 531 -17.67 4.85 -27.52
CA GLU A 531 -16.78 5.33 -28.58
C GLU A 531 -16.99 6.85 -28.71
N LEU A 532 -15.91 7.62 -28.70
CA LEU A 532 -15.95 9.07 -28.87
C LEU A 532 -15.19 9.44 -30.14
N ALA A 533 -15.74 10.37 -30.92
CA ALA A 533 -14.99 10.97 -32.01
C ALA A 533 -13.80 11.77 -31.43
N PRO A 534 -12.67 11.90 -32.17
CA PRO A 534 -11.58 12.77 -31.77
C PRO A 534 -12.09 14.17 -31.41
N ASP A 535 -11.51 14.75 -30.35
CA ASP A 535 -11.84 16.09 -29.84
C ASP A 535 -13.27 16.27 -29.31
N ILE A 536 -14.11 15.22 -29.26
CA ILE A 536 -15.47 15.29 -28.72
C ILE A 536 -15.52 14.68 -27.32
N SER A 537 -16.18 15.37 -26.40
CA SER A 537 -16.33 14.93 -25.00
C SER A 537 -17.47 13.94 -24.78
N THR A 538 -17.59 13.42 -23.56
CA THR A 538 -18.69 12.53 -23.15
C THR A 538 -20.07 13.17 -23.20
N THR A 539 -20.14 14.51 -23.20
CA THR A 539 -21.37 15.30 -23.32
C THR A 539 -21.67 15.72 -24.77
N GLY A 540 -20.82 15.34 -25.73
CA GLY A 540 -20.98 15.65 -27.15
C GLY A 540 -20.49 17.05 -27.55
N LEU A 541 -19.78 17.74 -26.66
CA LEU A 541 -19.19 19.05 -26.95
C LEU A 541 -17.81 18.90 -27.61
N GLY A 542 -17.49 19.82 -28.52
CA GLY A 542 -16.15 20.02 -29.06
C GLY A 542 -15.45 21.22 -28.40
N PRO A 543 -14.22 21.57 -28.83
CA PRO A 543 -13.50 22.73 -28.32
C PRO A 543 -14.17 24.07 -28.66
N ASP A 544 -14.92 24.11 -29.75
CA ASP A 544 -15.73 25.26 -30.18
C ASP A 544 -17.21 24.83 -30.18
N GLY A 545 -18.12 25.73 -29.80
CA GLY A 545 -19.54 25.40 -29.80
C GLY A 545 -20.49 26.46 -29.28
N THR A 546 -21.74 26.06 -29.09
CA THR A 546 -22.81 26.89 -28.52
C THR A 546 -23.07 26.48 -27.08
N MET A 547 -23.28 27.47 -26.20
CA MET A 547 -23.64 27.24 -24.81
C MET A 547 -25.14 26.97 -24.67
N ALA A 548 -25.52 26.03 -23.82
CA ALA A 548 -26.93 25.74 -23.53
C ALA A 548 -27.51 26.82 -22.61
N ALA A 549 -28.66 27.38 -22.99
CA ALA A 549 -29.41 28.31 -22.14
C ALA A 549 -30.06 27.56 -20.97
N GLY A 550 -29.90 28.09 -19.76
CA GLY A 550 -30.54 27.62 -18.54
C GLY A 550 -31.29 28.75 -17.83
N ASP A 551 -31.67 28.51 -16.58
CA ASP A 551 -32.25 29.55 -15.72
C ASP A 551 -31.20 30.63 -15.42
N LYS A 552 -31.33 31.81 -16.03
CA LYS A 552 -30.45 32.99 -15.83
C LYS A 552 -28.94 32.75 -16.08
N VAL A 553 -28.56 31.68 -16.75
CA VAL A 553 -27.17 31.36 -17.10
C VAL A 553 -27.12 30.63 -18.44
N PHE A 554 -25.97 30.66 -19.08
CA PHE A 554 -25.59 29.76 -20.16
C PHE A 554 -24.48 28.83 -19.69
N ALA A 555 -24.50 27.56 -20.11
CA ALA A 555 -23.48 26.60 -19.73
C ALA A 555 -23.02 25.75 -20.91
N ALA A 556 -21.71 25.55 -21.01
CA ALA A 556 -21.08 24.52 -21.83
C ALA A 556 -20.37 23.54 -20.89
N ALA A 557 -21.06 22.47 -20.50
CA ALA A 557 -20.58 21.49 -19.53
C ALA A 557 -19.92 20.30 -20.23
N GLY A 558 -18.61 20.16 -20.04
CA GLY A 558 -17.80 19.09 -20.61
C GLY A 558 -17.03 19.49 -21.86
N ILE A 559 -16.57 20.73 -21.98
CA ILE A 559 -15.65 21.15 -23.06
C ILE A 559 -14.37 20.28 -22.99
N PRO A 560 -13.98 19.59 -24.07
CA PRO A 560 -12.80 18.74 -24.07
C PRO A 560 -11.53 19.60 -24.10
N VAL A 561 -10.89 19.80 -22.94
CA VAL A 561 -9.65 20.58 -22.81
C VAL A 561 -8.61 19.75 -22.05
N THR A 562 -7.38 19.79 -22.53
CA THR A 562 -6.20 19.19 -21.88
C THR A 562 -5.09 20.24 -21.77
N PRO A 563 -4.11 20.11 -20.86
CA PRO A 563 -3.08 21.13 -20.68
C PRO A 563 -2.01 21.14 -21.79
N TYR A 564 -2.27 20.46 -22.91
CA TYR A 564 -1.30 20.19 -23.97
C TYR A 564 -1.68 20.94 -25.25
N PRO A 565 -1.09 22.11 -25.55
CA PRO A 565 -1.26 22.76 -26.83
C PRO A 565 -0.70 21.88 -27.97
N ASP A 566 -1.36 21.88 -29.12
CA ASP A 566 -0.89 21.25 -30.37
C ASP A 566 0.49 21.77 -30.81
N THR A 567 0.82 23.00 -30.40
CA THR A 567 2.09 23.67 -30.69
C THR A 567 3.27 23.17 -29.84
N GLY A 568 3.03 22.32 -28.85
CA GLY A 568 4.04 21.83 -27.89
C GLY A 568 3.97 22.54 -26.54
N GLY A 569 4.74 22.03 -25.57
CA GLY A 569 4.78 22.54 -24.19
C GLY A 569 3.54 22.20 -23.36
N VAL A 570 3.40 22.89 -22.24
CA VAL A 570 2.28 22.75 -21.29
C VAL A 570 1.70 24.13 -21.02
N ASN A 571 0.38 24.25 -21.06
CA ASN A 571 -0.33 25.45 -20.64
C ASN A 571 -1.63 25.04 -19.93
N SER A 572 -1.67 25.29 -18.62
CA SER A 572 -2.79 24.91 -17.74
C SER A 572 -3.96 25.89 -17.79
N TYR A 573 -3.83 27.05 -18.44
CA TYR A 573 -4.81 28.13 -18.45
C TYR A 573 -5.16 28.62 -19.87
N PRO A 574 -5.66 27.75 -20.76
CA PRO A 574 -6.13 28.19 -22.07
C PRO A 574 -7.29 29.19 -21.93
N VAL A 575 -7.23 30.28 -22.68
CA VAL A 575 -8.19 31.39 -22.65
C VAL A 575 -9.16 31.27 -23.81
N PHE A 576 -10.42 30.97 -23.50
CA PHE A 576 -11.51 30.83 -24.46
C PHE A 576 -12.17 32.18 -24.72
N THR A 577 -12.65 32.38 -25.93
CA THR A 577 -13.47 33.55 -26.30
C THR A 577 -14.93 33.17 -26.17
N VAL A 578 -15.73 34.01 -25.50
CA VAL A 578 -17.18 33.82 -25.38
C VAL A 578 -17.88 35.02 -26.01
N THR A 579 -18.78 34.74 -26.96
CA THR A 579 -19.50 35.76 -27.73
C THR A 579 -21.00 35.58 -27.59
N ALA A 580 -21.70 36.63 -27.18
CA ALA A 580 -23.16 36.71 -27.20
C ALA A 580 -23.63 37.42 -28.48
N LYS A 581 -24.62 36.84 -29.15
CA LYS A 581 -25.25 37.40 -30.35
C LYS A 581 -26.76 37.44 -30.20
N ASP A 582 -27.38 38.45 -30.79
CA ASP A 582 -28.82 38.47 -31.00
C ASP A 582 -29.22 37.33 -31.94
N ALA A 583 -30.20 36.51 -31.55
CA ALA A 583 -30.54 35.29 -32.29
C ALA A 583 -31.24 35.56 -33.62
N ALA A 584 -31.87 36.73 -33.79
CA ALA A 584 -32.60 37.08 -35.00
C ALA A 584 -31.72 37.77 -36.06
N THR A 585 -30.83 38.66 -35.62
CA THR A 585 -30.00 39.51 -36.47
C THR A 585 -28.56 39.02 -36.61
N GLY A 586 -28.08 38.18 -35.68
CA GLY A 586 -26.69 37.74 -35.60
C GLY A 586 -25.72 38.83 -35.12
N ALA A 587 -26.22 40.01 -34.74
CA ALA A 587 -25.40 41.10 -34.22
C ALA A 587 -24.72 40.70 -32.91
N VAL A 588 -23.43 41.01 -32.77
CA VAL A 588 -22.69 40.78 -31.52
C VAL A 588 -23.17 41.77 -30.47
N LEU A 589 -23.65 41.23 -29.34
CA LEU A 589 -24.13 42.03 -28.20
C LEU A 589 -22.99 42.32 -27.23
N ALA A 590 -22.16 41.31 -26.95
CA ALA A 590 -21.00 41.42 -26.06
C ALA A 590 -20.01 40.29 -26.35
N THR A 591 -18.74 40.52 -26.04
CA THR A 591 -17.66 39.51 -26.12
C THR A 591 -16.80 39.60 -24.86
N THR A 592 -16.42 38.45 -24.31
CA THR A 592 -15.50 38.36 -23.18
C THR A 592 -14.56 37.17 -23.37
N ARG A 593 -13.62 36.99 -22.45
CA ARG A 593 -12.74 35.83 -22.40
C ARG A 593 -12.85 35.14 -21.04
N ALA A 594 -12.54 33.85 -21.00
CA ALA A 594 -12.51 33.08 -19.77
C ALA A 594 -11.49 31.95 -19.86
N VAL A 595 -10.81 31.67 -18.76
CA VAL A 595 -9.93 30.50 -18.67
C VAL A 595 -10.75 29.22 -18.57
N ALA A 596 -10.26 28.15 -19.21
CA ALA A 596 -10.73 26.78 -19.01
C ALA A 596 -9.61 25.94 -18.37
N PRO A 597 -9.35 26.10 -17.05
CA PRO A 597 -8.12 25.60 -16.47
C PRO A 597 -8.12 24.08 -16.37
N THR A 598 -7.00 23.47 -16.72
CA THR A 598 -6.83 22.02 -16.74
C THR A 598 -5.40 21.65 -16.34
N SER A 599 -5.22 20.48 -15.73
CA SER A 599 -3.90 20.03 -15.31
C SER A 599 -3.80 18.51 -15.28
N THR A 600 -2.58 18.03 -15.44
CA THR A 600 -2.18 16.63 -15.25
C THR A 600 -1.09 16.49 -14.19
N GLU A 601 -0.87 17.53 -13.38
CA GLU A 601 0.26 17.64 -12.46
C GLU A 601 -0.01 16.89 -11.15
N MET A 602 -0.01 15.56 -11.24
CA MET A 602 -0.06 14.67 -10.07
C MET A 602 1.34 14.10 -9.82
N ARG A 603 1.88 14.33 -8.61
CA ARG A 603 3.22 13.85 -8.21
C ARG A 603 3.18 12.46 -7.59
N CYS A 604 2.39 11.54 -8.16
CA CYS A 604 2.30 10.15 -7.67
C CYS A 604 3.67 9.45 -7.63
N PHE A 605 4.59 9.86 -8.52
CA PHE A 605 5.94 9.31 -8.61
C PHE A 605 6.78 9.47 -7.34
N THR A 606 6.44 10.42 -6.45
CA THR A 606 7.11 10.58 -5.15
C THR A 606 7.11 9.29 -4.34
N CYS A 607 6.00 8.54 -4.36
CA CYS A 607 5.83 7.28 -3.62
C CYS A 607 5.76 6.04 -4.51
N HIS A 608 5.49 6.20 -5.80
CA HIS A 608 5.34 5.09 -6.76
C HIS A 608 6.51 4.97 -7.76
N GLY A 609 7.51 5.85 -7.66
CA GLY A 609 8.65 5.90 -8.56
C GLY A 609 8.31 6.44 -9.95
N GLY A 610 9.30 6.52 -10.83
CA GLY A 610 9.16 7.18 -12.15
C GLY A 610 9.41 8.68 -12.08
N GLY A 611 8.56 9.46 -12.74
CA GLY A 611 8.63 10.92 -12.86
C GLY A 611 7.43 11.48 -13.64
N PHE A 612 7.56 12.69 -14.17
CA PHE A 612 6.56 13.27 -15.07
C PHE A 612 6.61 12.67 -16.48
N ALA A 613 5.45 12.51 -17.10
CA ALA A 613 5.29 11.93 -18.44
C ALA A 613 5.58 12.92 -19.57
N VAL A 614 5.21 14.19 -19.39
CA VAL A 614 5.23 15.22 -20.43
C VAL A 614 6.18 16.33 -20.01
N ASP A 615 7.15 16.60 -20.87
CA ASP A 615 8.13 17.70 -20.79
C ASP A 615 8.83 17.85 -19.43
N GLY A 616 8.86 16.78 -18.62
CA GLY A 616 9.43 16.79 -17.27
C GLY A 616 8.64 17.62 -16.24
N THR A 617 7.40 18.04 -16.54
CA THR A 617 6.64 18.99 -15.73
C THR A 617 5.26 18.51 -15.30
N THR A 618 4.66 17.55 -16.02
CA THR A 618 3.30 17.10 -15.73
C THR A 618 3.02 15.66 -16.23
N GLY A 619 1.88 15.10 -15.82
CA GLY A 619 1.40 13.78 -16.22
C GLY A 619 2.07 12.62 -15.47
N VAL A 620 1.29 11.60 -15.11
CA VAL A 620 1.81 10.39 -14.48
C VAL A 620 2.54 9.52 -15.52
N ALA A 621 3.84 9.27 -15.33
CA ALA A 621 4.62 8.44 -16.26
C ALA A 621 4.12 6.98 -16.32
N PRO A 622 4.31 6.26 -17.45
CA PRO A 622 3.89 4.87 -17.58
C PRO A 622 4.43 3.93 -16.50
N ASP A 623 5.68 4.13 -16.08
CA ASP A 623 6.30 3.33 -15.01
C ASP A 623 5.60 3.55 -13.66
N THR A 624 5.27 4.80 -13.34
CA THR A 624 4.50 5.17 -12.14
C THR A 624 3.10 4.58 -12.19
N ALA A 625 2.42 4.68 -13.34
CA ALA A 625 1.08 4.15 -13.50
C ALA A 625 1.03 2.62 -13.36
N ARG A 626 2.00 1.91 -13.93
CA ARG A 626 2.15 0.47 -13.78
C ARG A 626 2.42 0.08 -12.33
N ASP A 627 3.24 0.82 -11.59
CA ASP A 627 3.48 0.55 -10.17
C ASP A 627 2.19 0.70 -9.34
N ILE A 628 1.45 1.79 -9.55
CA ILE A 628 0.14 2.01 -8.91
C ILE A 628 -0.80 0.83 -9.14
N LEU A 629 -0.96 0.40 -10.40
CA LEU A 629 -1.82 -0.74 -10.75
C LEU A 629 -1.30 -2.05 -10.15
N SER A 630 0.03 -2.26 -10.15
CA SER A 630 0.64 -3.47 -9.57
C SER A 630 0.45 -3.53 -8.06
N VAL A 631 0.52 -2.39 -7.36
CA VAL A 631 0.22 -2.29 -5.94
C VAL A 631 -1.27 -2.56 -5.70
N HIS A 632 -2.15 -2.02 -6.53
CA HIS A 632 -3.58 -2.29 -6.45
C HIS A 632 -3.88 -3.79 -6.61
N ASP A 633 -3.37 -4.42 -7.67
CA ASP A 633 -3.49 -5.86 -7.94
C ASP A 633 -2.98 -6.69 -6.77
N LYS A 634 -1.79 -6.34 -6.25
CA LYS A 634 -1.17 -6.99 -5.10
C LYS A 634 -2.04 -6.95 -3.84
N ARG A 635 -2.77 -5.85 -3.60
CA ARG A 635 -3.53 -5.63 -2.36
C ARG A 635 -4.98 -6.08 -2.45
N ASN A 636 -5.58 -6.00 -3.64
CA ASN A 636 -7.00 -6.23 -3.85
C ASN A 636 -7.30 -7.47 -4.70
N GLY A 637 -6.27 -8.18 -5.20
CA GLY A 637 -6.45 -9.39 -6.00
C GLY A 637 -7.01 -9.13 -7.39
N THR A 638 -6.73 -7.95 -7.95
CA THR A 638 -7.13 -7.56 -9.31
C THR A 638 -6.04 -7.87 -10.34
N ASP A 639 -6.34 -7.65 -11.62
CA ASP A 639 -5.45 -7.89 -12.78
C ASP A 639 -5.29 -6.62 -13.65
N MET A 640 -5.46 -5.45 -13.05
CA MET A 640 -5.53 -4.15 -13.73
C MET A 640 -4.23 -3.80 -14.46
N ALA A 641 -3.07 -4.12 -13.90
CA ALA A 641 -1.78 -3.86 -14.54
C ALA A 641 -1.64 -4.67 -15.84
N GLN A 642 -2.07 -5.94 -15.82
CA GLN A 642 -2.05 -6.81 -17.00
C GLN A 642 -3.04 -6.31 -18.07
N ARG A 643 -4.23 -5.90 -17.66
CA ARG A 643 -5.26 -5.36 -18.57
C ARG A 643 -4.83 -4.06 -19.23
N ALA A 644 -4.28 -3.12 -18.47
CA ALA A 644 -3.71 -1.89 -19.01
C ALA A 644 -2.62 -2.17 -20.04
N ALA A 645 -1.68 -3.10 -19.73
CA ALA A 645 -0.65 -3.52 -20.67
C ALA A 645 -1.20 -4.17 -21.96
N ALA A 646 -2.38 -4.78 -21.89
CA ALA A 646 -3.10 -5.34 -23.04
C ALA A 646 -3.94 -4.29 -23.81
N GLY A 647 -3.79 -2.99 -23.52
CA GLY A 647 -4.53 -1.91 -24.17
C GLY A 647 -5.95 -1.72 -23.64
N GLN A 648 -6.24 -2.24 -22.44
CA GLN A 648 -7.53 -2.09 -21.75
C GLN A 648 -7.34 -1.31 -20.44
N PRO A 649 -7.12 0.01 -20.51
CA PRO A 649 -6.91 0.82 -19.32
C PRO A 649 -8.15 0.87 -18.43
N VAL A 650 -7.94 1.25 -17.18
CA VAL A 650 -8.94 1.16 -16.12
C VAL A 650 -9.52 2.54 -15.80
N ALA A 651 -10.84 2.68 -15.91
CA ALA A 651 -11.54 3.77 -15.24
C ALA A 651 -11.75 3.42 -13.77
N CYS A 652 -11.09 4.14 -12.86
CA CYS A 652 -11.20 3.87 -11.43
C CYS A 652 -12.67 3.99 -10.95
N GLN A 653 -13.45 4.88 -11.58
CA GLN A 653 -14.87 5.07 -11.30
C GLN A 653 -15.75 3.88 -11.65
N SER A 654 -15.30 3.01 -12.55
CA SER A 654 -16.04 1.80 -12.91
C SER A 654 -16.23 0.83 -11.72
N CYS A 655 -15.43 0.98 -10.66
CA CYS A 655 -15.59 0.28 -9.39
C CYS A 655 -15.88 1.23 -8.22
N HIS A 656 -15.25 2.41 -8.19
CA HIS A 656 -15.37 3.37 -7.09
C HIS A 656 -16.30 4.54 -7.45
N PRO A 657 -17.49 4.68 -6.86
CA PRO A 657 -18.41 5.75 -7.24
C PRO A 657 -17.79 7.14 -7.03
N ASP A 658 -18.10 8.06 -7.94
CA ASP A 658 -17.65 9.44 -7.89
C ASP A 658 -18.79 10.36 -8.34
N ALA A 659 -19.08 11.39 -7.54
CA ALA A 659 -20.10 12.40 -7.82
C ALA A 659 -19.51 13.68 -8.43
N GLY A 660 -18.21 13.66 -8.76
CA GLY A 660 -17.52 14.79 -9.38
C GLY A 660 -18.06 15.12 -10.78
N PRO A 661 -17.94 16.39 -11.21
CA PRO A 661 -18.39 16.82 -12.54
C PRO A 661 -17.64 16.15 -13.70
N ASN A 662 -16.47 15.59 -13.42
CA ASN A 662 -15.61 14.87 -14.35
C ASN A 662 -15.57 13.36 -14.07
N ALA A 663 -16.59 12.84 -13.38
CA ALA A 663 -16.69 11.41 -13.11
C ALA A 663 -16.73 10.62 -14.44
N GLY A 664 -16.06 9.47 -14.43
CA GLY A 664 -16.11 8.51 -15.52
C GLY A 664 -17.41 7.70 -15.55
N PRO A 665 -17.37 6.44 -16.02
CA PRO A 665 -18.56 5.60 -16.12
C PRO A 665 -19.12 5.28 -14.73
N GLU A 666 -20.42 5.02 -14.69
CA GLU A 666 -21.10 4.59 -13.47
C GLU A 666 -20.45 3.31 -12.91
N ALA A 667 -20.32 3.27 -11.58
CA ALA A 667 -19.73 2.13 -10.89
C ALA A 667 -20.58 0.87 -11.07
N LYS A 668 -19.93 -0.26 -11.38
CA LYS A 668 -20.59 -1.54 -11.68
C LYS A 668 -21.11 -2.23 -10.42
N GLY A 669 -22.19 -1.74 -9.80
CA GLY A 669 -22.96 -2.50 -8.80
C GLY A 669 -22.15 -3.11 -7.64
N LEU A 670 -21.08 -2.44 -7.18
CA LEU A 670 -20.24 -2.81 -6.04
C LEU A 670 -20.47 -1.84 -4.86
N PRO A 671 -21.66 -1.86 -4.23
CA PRO A 671 -22.05 -0.87 -3.22
C PRO A 671 -21.17 -0.91 -1.95
N GLU A 672 -20.45 -2.00 -1.71
CA GLU A 672 -19.53 -2.16 -0.58
C GLU A 672 -18.23 -1.36 -0.74
N LEU A 673 -17.89 -0.93 -1.96
CA LEU A 673 -16.67 -0.17 -2.23
C LEU A 673 -16.85 1.32 -1.87
N LEU A 674 -15.80 1.88 -1.28
CA LEU A 674 -15.71 3.30 -0.95
C LEU A 674 -15.80 4.16 -2.22
N SER A 675 -16.31 5.40 -2.12
CA SER A 675 -16.16 6.36 -3.21
C SER A 675 -14.69 6.57 -3.56
N LEU A 676 -14.42 7.03 -4.79
CA LEU A 676 -13.05 7.21 -5.28
C LEU A 676 -12.23 8.11 -4.35
N SER A 677 -12.82 9.22 -3.92
CA SER A 677 -12.18 10.15 -2.99
C SER A 677 -11.91 9.51 -1.62
N ALA A 678 -12.88 8.81 -1.03
CA ALA A 678 -12.68 8.14 0.26
C ALA A 678 -11.65 7.01 0.19
N ALA A 679 -11.59 6.27 -0.91
CA ALA A 679 -10.61 5.20 -1.12
C ALA A 679 -9.18 5.75 -1.20
N ILE A 680 -8.96 6.79 -2.01
CA ILE A 680 -7.64 7.40 -2.20
C ILE A 680 -7.19 8.10 -0.93
N HIS A 681 -7.98 9.01 -0.37
CA HIS A 681 -7.58 9.76 0.82
C HIS A 681 -7.46 8.86 2.04
N GLY A 682 -8.41 7.95 2.25
CA GLY A 682 -8.39 7.01 3.37
C GLY A 682 -7.17 6.11 3.39
N PHE A 683 -6.72 5.64 2.22
CA PHE A 683 -5.50 4.86 2.13
C PHE A 683 -4.24 5.71 2.33
N HIS A 684 -4.11 6.84 1.66
CA HIS A 684 -2.87 7.64 1.69
C HIS A 684 -2.65 8.39 3.00
N ALA A 685 -3.72 8.79 3.72
CA ALA A 685 -3.60 9.43 5.03
C ALA A 685 -2.80 8.61 6.04
N ASN A 686 -2.78 7.28 5.87
CA ASN A 686 -2.00 6.37 6.70
C ASN A 686 -0.48 6.48 6.50
N TYR A 687 -0.04 6.91 5.32
CA TYR A 687 1.38 7.06 4.96
C TYR A 687 1.86 8.51 5.07
N MET A 688 0.94 9.45 5.28
CA MET A 688 1.22 10.89 5.26
C MET A 688 0.83 11.58 6.59
N THR A 689 0.57 10.80 7.63
CA THR A 689 0.21 11.32 8.96
C THR A 689 1.27 12.30 9.48
N GLY A 690 0.84 13.44 10.00
CA GLY A 690 1.68 14.51 10.53
C GLY A 690 2.28 15.43 9.46
N SER A 691 1.99 15.23 8.17
CA SER A 691 2.44 16.12 7.09
C SER A 691 1.66 17.43 7.10
N ASP A 692 2.26 18.52 6.63
CA ASP A 692 1.56 19.79 6.44
C ASP A 692 0.75 19.80 5.12
N GLU A 693 0.42 20.99 4.61
CA GLU A 693 -0.33 21.15 3.36
C GLU A 693 0.39 20.62 2.11
N THR A 694 1.72 20.41 2.19
CA THR A 694 2.49 19.82 1.08
C THR A 694 1.99 18.42 0.73
N ALA A 695 1.37 17.71 1.68
CA ALA A 695 0.72 16.42 1.42
C ALA A 695 -0.36 16.51 0.34
N CYS A 696 -1.13 17.62 0.31
CA CYS A 696 -2.16 17.85 -0.70
C CYS A 696 -1.53 18.09 -2.08
N ALA A 697 -0.45 18.87 -2.13
CA ALA A 697 0.28 19.21 -3.35
C ALA A 697 0.98 18.02 -4.03
N ARG A 698 1.07 16.86 -3.36
CA ARG A 698 1.55 15.62 -4.00
C ARG A 698 0.54 14.99 -4.95
N CYS A 699 -0.75 15.24 -4.75
CA CYS A 699 -1.83 14.65 -5.53
C CYS A 699 -2.66 15.70 -6.28
N HIS A 700 -2.70 16.93 -5.78
CA HIS A 700 -3.37 18.06 -6.39
C HIS A 700 -2.35 19.01 -7.01
N PRO A 701 -2.70 19.69 -8.12
CA PRO A 701 -1.78 20.54 -8.87
C PRO A 701 -1.57 21.92 -8.20
N THR A 702 -1.24 21.91 -6.91
CA THR A 702 -1.13 23.09 -6.04
C THR A 702 0.30 23.32 -5.55
N ALA A 703 1.27 22.54 -6.04
CA ALA A 703 2.68 22.74 -5.69
C ALA A 703 3.12 24.16 -6.12
N PRO A 704 3.74 24.96 -5.24
CA PRO A 704 4.24 26.29 -5.61
C PRO A 704 5.27 26.26 -6.73
N THR A 705 6.04 25.18 -6.80
CA THR A 705 7.05 24.90 -7.84
C THR A 705 6.46 24.24 -9.09
N GLY A 706 5.18 23.90 -9.06
CA GLY A 706 4.47 23.24 -10.15
C GLY A 706 4.13 24.17 -11.32
N VAL A 707 3.84 23.57 -12.48
CA VAL A 707 3.43 24.30 -13.70
C VAL A 707 2.00 24.83 -13.63
N THR A 708 1.19 24.36 -12.67
CA THR A 708 -0.22 24.73 -12.57
C THR A 708 -0.48 25.77 -11.50
N GLN A 709 0.00 25.57 -10.26
CA GLN A 709 -0.27 26.48 -9.14
C GLN A 709 -1.79 26.76 -8.97
N ALA A 710 -2.58 25.69 -8.90
CA ALA A 710 -4.04 25.78 -9.03
C ALA A 710 -4.73 26.59 -7.92
N GLN A 711 -4.22 26.53 -6.69
CA GLN A 711 -4.67 27.39 -5.60
C GLN A 711 -3.98 28.73 -5.74
N ARG A 712 -4.70 29.71 -6.28
CA ARG A 712 -4.15 31.01 -6.68
C ARG A 712 -5.02 32.17 -6.27
N ASP A 713 -5.96 31.94 -5.36
CA ASP A 713 -6.91 32.94 -4.91
C ASP A 713 -6.35 33.87 -3.82
N ASN A 714 -7.16 34.84 -3.42
CA ASN A 714 -6.89 35.73 -2.30
C ASN A 714 -6.65 35.00 -0.96
N HIS A 715 -7.17 33.78 -0.77
CA HIS A 715 -6.84 32.95 0.40
C HIS A 715 -5.38 32.51 0.37
N ASN A 716 -4.89 32.02 -0.78
CA ASN A 716 -3.48 31.69 -0.96
C ASN A 716 -2.57 32.91 -0.69
N ALA A 717 -2.92 34.07 -1.25
CA ALA A 717 -2.19 35.32 -1.01
C ALA A 717 -2.15 35.75 0.48
N ALA A 718 -3.15 35.33 1.26
CA ALA A 718 -3.23 35.57 2.70
C ALA A 718 -2.55 34.47 3.55
N GLY A 719 -1.90 33.47 2.93
CA GLY A 719 -1.29 32.33 3.61
C GLY A 719 -2.30 31.33 4.18
N ILE A 720 -3.52 31.29 3.62
CA ILE A 720 -4.57 30.36 4.02
C ILE A 720 -4.48 29.11 3.13
N GLY A 721 -3.84 28.08 3.69
CA GLY A 721 -3.65 26.78 3.06
C GLY A 721 -4.88 25.87 3.04
N CYS A 722 -4.81 24.79 2.26
CA CYS A 722 -5.89 23.80 2.14
C CYS A 722 -6.42 23.28 3.49
N PRO A 723 -5.57 22.99 4.52
CA PRO A 723 -6.04 22.47 5.80
C PRO A 723 -7.00 23.39 6.56
N ARG A 724 -6.97 24.71 6.31
CA ARG A 724 -7.92 25.67 6.93
C ARG A 724 -9.35 25.50 6.43
N CYS A 725 -9.54 24.91 5.26
CA CYS A 725 -10.86 24.67 4.68
C CYS A 725 -11.24 23.18 4.76
N HIS A 726 -10.32 22.30 4.38
CA HIS A 726 -10.59 20.86 4.23
C HIS A 726 -10.09 19.99 5.38
N GLY A 727 -9.31 20.56 6.32
CA GLY A 727 -8.60 19.82 7.36
C GLY A 727 -7.26 19.26 6.87
N PHE A 728 -6.40 18.84 7.79
CA PHE A 728 -5.19 18.09 7.43
C PHE A 728 -5.57 16.75 6.76
N MET A 729 -4.60 16.06 6.14
CA MET A 729 -4.86 14.82 5.40
C MET A 729 -5.65 13.78 6.22
N GLU A 730 -5.36 13.64 7.51
CA GLU A 730 -6.07 12.76 8.42
C GLU A 730 -7.50 13.22 8.68
N ASP A 731 -7.70 14.51 8.94
CA ASP A 731 -9.01 15.12 9.17
C ASP A 731 -9.90 14.97 7.93
N HIS A 732 -9.34 15.28 6.75
CA HIS A 732 -10.00 15.16 5.46
C HIS A 732 -10.42 13.71 5.19
N ALA A 733 -9.48 12.77 5.32
CA ALA A 733 -9.76 11.35 5.14
C ALA A 733 -10.82 10.85 6.12
N LEU A 734 -10.74 11.23 7.41
CA LEU A 734 -11.71 10.84 8.43
C LEU A 734 -13.11 11.38 8.11
N SER A 735 -13.25 12.61 7.61
CA SER A 735 -14.56 13.18 7.23
C SER A 735 -15.26 12.38 6.12
N LEU A 736 -14.48 11.93 5.12
CA LEU A 736 -14.98 11.08 4.04
C LEU A 736 -15.30 9.66 4.54
N LEU A 737 -14.38 9.04 5.26
CA LEU A 737 -14.55 7.69 5.77
C LEU A 737 -15.70 7.58 6.79
N ALA A 738 -15.95 8.63 7.57
CA ALA A 738 -17.08 8.67 8.50
C ALA A 738 -18.42 8.60 7.75
N ALA A 739 -18.56 9.29 6.61
CA ALA A 739 -19.75 9.19 5.76
C ALA A 739 -19.91 7.78 5.17
N GLU A 740 -18.83 7.20 4.65
CA GLU A 740 -18.84 5.84 4.08
C GLU A 740 -19.12 4.75 5.14
N LYS A 741 -18.61 4.93 6.35
CA LYS A 741 -18.89 4.05 7.50
C LYS A 741 -20.36 4.14 7.88
N ALA A 742 -20.95 5.33 7.91
CA ALA A 742 -22.38 5.53 8.15
C ALA A 742 -23.23 4.89 7.04
N ALA A 743 -22.72 4.83 5.81
CA ALA A 743 -23.33 4.10 4.69
C ALA A 743 -23.11 2.56 4.74
N GLY A 744 -22.51 2.02 5.80
CA GLY A 744 -22.36 0.57 6.01
C GLY A 744 -21.12 -0.05 5.35
N LYS A 745 -20.19 0.74 4.80
CA LYS A 745 -19.01 0.22 4.10
C LYS A 745 -17.90 -0.16 5.08
N THR A 746 -17.66 -1.46 5.23
CA THR A 746 -16.75 -2.02 6.25
C THR A 746 -15.28 -1.59 6.07
N ALA A 747 -14.84 -1.37 4.82
CA ALA A 747 -13.49 -0.90 4.52
C ALA A 747 -13.17 0.45 5.18
N ALA A 748 -14.18 1.31 5.40
CA ALA A 748 -13.98 2.60 6.04
C ALA A 748 -13.46 2.45 7.48
N ALA A 749 -14.07 1.56 8.26
CA ALA A 749 -13.65 1.32 9.64
C ALA A 749 -12.20 0.83 9.74
N TRP A 750 -11.75 0.00 8.78
CA TRP A 750 -10.37 -0.47 8.73
C TRP A 750 -9.37 0.65 8.42
N LEU A 751 -9.70 1.55 7.48
CA LEU A 751 -8.84 2.69 7.12
C LEU A 751 -8.81 3.78 8.21
N MET A 752 -9.91 3.95 8.95
CA MET A 752 -10.01 4.91 10.06
C MET A 752 -9.25 4.48 11.31
N ALA A 753 -9.18 3.18 11.61
CA ALA A 753 -8.65 2.65 12.86
C ALA A 753 -7.26 3.19 13.29
N PRO A 754 -6.28 3.35 12.39
CA PRO A 754 -4.96 3.91 12.73
C PRO A 754 -4.85 5.45 12.65
N LEU A 755 -5.91 6.16 12.26
CA LEU A 755 -5.89 7.61 12.06
C LEU A 755 -6.42 8.33 13.32
N ALA A 756 -5.75 9.43 13.66
CA ALA A 756 -6.23 10.39 14.65
C ALA A 756 -6.40 11.75 13.99
N PRO A 757 -7.50 12.47 14.27
CA PRO A 757 -7.67 13.83 13.77
C PRO A 757 -6.67 14.78 14.42
N ARG A 758 -6.42 15.89 13.74
CA ARG A 758 -5.49 16.95 14.16
C ARG A 758 -6.20 18.25 14.49
N SER A 759 -7.35 18.50 13.86
CA SER A 759 -8.09 19.74 14.01
C SER A 759 -9.24 19.65 15.04
N VAL A 760 -9.58 18.45 15.49
CA VAL A 760 -10.63 18.17 16.47
C VAL A 760 -10.13 17.15 17.51
N PRO A 761 -10.72 17.08 18.73
CA PRO A 761 -10.18 16.27 19.82
C PRO A 761 -10.16 14.75 19.55
N ASP A 762 -11.14 14.24 18.81
CA ASP A 762 -11.28 12.82 18.50
C ASP A 762 -12.12 12.57 17.25
N VAL A 763 -12.19 11.30 16.84
CA VAL A 763 -12.95 10.87 15.66
C VAL A 763 -14.46 11.10 15.80
N ALA A 764 -15.00 11.15 17.02
CA ALA A 764 -16.43 11.41 17.23
C ALA A 764 -16.79 12.88 16.96
N ALA A 765 -15.83 13.80 17.11
CA ALA A 765 -15.98 15.20 16.74
C ALA A 765 -15.85 15.48 15.23
N ILE A 766 -15.51 14.47 14.41
CA ILE A 766 -15.47 14.62 12.94
C ILE A 766 -16.90 14.57 12.37
N HIS A 767 -17.29 15.63 11.67
CA HIS A 767 -18.53 15.67 10.91
C HIS A 767 -18.34 14.96 9.56
N PRO A 768 -19.17 13.95 9.26
CA PRO A 768 -19.08 13.22 8.00
C PRO A 768 -19.44 14.12 6.82
N ARG A 769 -18.79 13.90 5.67
CA ARG A 769 -19.15 14.58 4.41
C ARG A 769 -19.09 13.62 3.22
N ALA A 770 -20.01 13.80 2.27
CA ALA A 770 -19.94 13.18 0.96
C ALA A 770 -19.08 14.04 0.01
N ALA A 771 -18.13 13.39 -0.68
CA ALA A 771 -17.28 14.07 -1.65
C ALA A 771 -18.10 14.75 -2.75
N TRP A 772 -17.68 15.95 -3.18
CA TRP A 772 -18.27 16.77 -4.25
C TRP A 772 -19.65 17.36 -3.98
N THR A 773 -20.41 16.84 -3.02
CA THR A 773 -21.75 17.32 -2.66
C THR A 773 -21.75 18.10 -1.35
N GLN A 774 -20.81 17.80 -0.45
CA GLN A 774 -20.64 18.47 0.84
C GLN A 774 -19.18 18.94 0.98
N GLU A 775 -18.97 20.23 0.73
CA GLU A 775 -17.66 20.89 0.72
C GLU A 775 -17.64 22.08 1.71
N PRO A 776 -16.47 22.68 1.98
CA PRO A 776 -16.39 23.84 2.88
C PRO A 776 -17.29 24.99 2.42
N ASP A 777 -18.07 25.57 3.35
CA ASP A 777 -18.90 26.74 3.08
C ASP A 777 -18.15 28.03 3.44
N CYS A 778 -18.06 28.96 2.49
CA CYS A 778 -17.43 30.27 2.69
C CYS A 778 -18.07 31.07 3.84
N LEU A 779 -19.39 30.94 4.04
CA LEU A 779 -20.12 31.65 5.10
C LEU A 779 -19.82 31.13 6.51
N THR A 780 -19.10 30.00 6.63
CA THR A 780 -18.58 29.55 7.92
C THR A 780 -17.61 30.58 8.52
N CYS A 781 -16.74 31.14 7.67
CA CYS A 781 -15.75 32.14 8.06
C CYS A 781 -16.26 33.56 7.76
N HIS A 782 -16.87 33.76 6.59
CA HIS A 782 -17.41 35.04 6.14
C HIS A 782 -18.85 35.26 6.62
N LYS A 783 -19.05 35.18 7.93
CA LYS A 783 -20.38 35.41 8.53
C LYS A 783 -20.86 36.81 8.20
N ASP A 784 -22.10 36.91 7.75
CA ASP A 784 -22.71 38.18 7.30
C ASP A 784 -21.84 38.92 6.27
N PHE A 785 -21.10 38.18 5.44
CA PHE A 785 -20.17 38.71 4.43
C PHE A 785 -19.06 39.61 4.99
N THR A 786 -18.72 39.44 6.28
CA THR A 786 -17.65 40.20 6.93
C THR A 786 -16.28 39.55 6.76
N ARG A 787 -15.22 40.32 7.03
CA ARG A 787 -13.84 39.80 7.04
C ARG A 787 -13.68 38.82 8.20
N PRO A 788 -13.19 37.59 7.96
CA PRO A 788 -13.03 36.58 9.00
C PRO A 788 -11.91 36.93 9.97
N ALA A 789 -11.98 36.34 11.18
CA ALA A 789 -10.87 36.36 12.13
C ALA A 789 -9.65 35.62 11.57
N LYS A 790 -8.44 35.97 12.04
CA LYS A 790 -7.18 35.39 11.54
C LYS A 790 -7.08 33.87 11.76
N ASP A 791 -7.77 33.36 12.77
CA ASP A 791 -7.79 31.96 13.16
C ASP A 791 -9.02 31.20 12.63
N ALA A 792 -9.88 31.84 11.84
CA ALA A 792 -11.05 31.22 11.25
C ALA A 792 -10.69 29.95 10.45
N THR A 793 -11.58 28.97 10.51
CA THR A 793 -11.48 27.70 9.79
C THR A 793 -12.86 27.31 9.30
N ALA A 794 -12.92 26.80 8.07
CA ALA A 794 -14.14 26.20 7.50
C ALA A 794 -14.15 24.67 7.68
N PHE A 795 -13.06 24.10 8.20
CA PHE A 795 -13.01 22.66 8.48
C PHE A 795 -14.14 22.24 9.41
N ASN A 796 -14.70 21.05 9.14
CA ASN A 796 -15.78 20.44 9.91
C ASN A 796 -17.14 21.14 9.78
N ALA A 797 -17.27 22.12 8.86
CA ALA A 797 -18.52 22.77 8.51
C ALA A 797 -18.76 22.64 7.00
N TRP A 798 -19.73 21.80 6.65
CA TRP A 798 -19.98 21.43 5.26
C TRP A 798 -21.27 22.05 4.75
N THR A 799 -21.31 22.36 3.46
CA THR A 799 -22.57 22.64 2.77
C THR A 799 -23.52 21.46 2.95
N LYS A 800 -24.83 21.75 3.04
CA LYS A 800 -25.85 20.71 3.18
C LYS A 800 -25.83 19.74 1.99
N ASP A 801 -25.76 20.30 0.79
CA ASP A 801 -25.77 19.60 -0.49
C ASP A 801 -25.12 20.45 -1.59
N ALA A 802 -25.17 19.96 -2.83
CA ALA A 802 -24.54 20.59 -3.99
C ALA A 802 -25.05 22.01 -4.28
N SER A 803 -26.29 22.38 -3.90
CA SER A 803 -26.82 23.72 -4.11
C SER A 803 -26.13 24.78 -3.24
N GLY A 804 -25.62 24.37 -2.09
CA GLY A 804 -24.90 25.24 -1.15
C GLY A 804 -23.47 25.55 -1.58
N LEU A 805 -22.92 24.85 -2.58
CA LEU A 805 -21.54 25.04 -3.04
C LEU A 805 -21.34 26.45 -3.61
N PHE A 806 -20.19 27.07 -3.32
CA PHE A 806 -19.85 28.40 -3.84
C PHE A 806 -20.00 28.51 -5.37
N ARG A 807 -19.60 27.47 -6.12
CA ARG A 807 -19.75 27.42 -7.59
C ARG A 807 -21.20 27.41 -8.09
N ASN A 808 -22.15 27.03 -7.25
CA ASN A 808 -23.57 26.89 -7.58
C ASN A 808 -24.45 27.97 -6.93
N ARG A 809 -23.93 28.69 -5.92
CA ARG A 809 -24.64 29.73 -5.19
C ARG A 809 -24.81 31.00 -6.03
N ARG A 810 -25.90 31.71 -5.78
CA ARG A 810 -26.19 33.05 -6.33
C ARG A 810 -26.27 34.08 -5.21
N GLU A 811 -26.12 35.35 -5.57
CA GLU A 811 -26.38 36.46 -4.66
C GLU A 811 -27.87 36.57 -4.28
N ASP A 812 -28.22 37.44 -3.33
CA ASP A 812 -29.50 37.47 -2.62
C ASP A 812 -30.72 37.71 -3.54
N THR A 813 -30.54 38.36 -4.70
CA THR A 813 -31.60 38.52 -5.70
C THR A 813 -31.82 37.26 -6.56
N GLY A 814 -30.94 36.27 -6.46
CA GLY A 814 -30.99 35.01 -7.19
C GLY A 814 -30.72 35.13 -8.68
N ASN A 815 -30.12 36.24 -9.13
CA ASN A 815 -29.87 36.56 -10.53
C ASN A 815 -28.43 36.22 -10.95
N ILE A 816 -27.44 36.56 -10.13
CA ILE A 816 -26.03 36.44 -10.51
C ILE A 816 -25.34 35.35 -9.69
N PRO A 817 -24.65 34.38 -10.32
CA PRO A 817 -23.80 33.41 -9.61
C PRO A 817 -22.66 34.10 -8.86
N CYS A 818 -22.34 33.64 -7.65
CA CYS A 818 -21.22 34.20 -6.87
C CYS A 818 -19.90 34.13 -7.65
N ALA A 819 -19.66 33.02 -8.36
CA ALA A 819 -18.46 32.84 -9.17
C ALA A 819 -18.35 33.79 -10.37
N ALA A 820 -19.46 34.39 -10.83
CA ALA A 820 -19.43 35.41 -11.89
C ALA A 820 -18.76 36.71 -11.40
N CYS A 821 -19.01 37.09 -10.14
CA CYS A 821 -18.46 38.31 -9.54
C CYS A 821 -17.11 38.10 -8.87
N HIS A 822 -16.94 36.94 -8.22
CA HIS A 822 -15.78 36.64 -7.38
C HIS A 822 -14.73 35.76 -8.06
N GLY A 823 -15.04 35.11 -9.18
CA GLY A 823 -14.18 34.08 -9.79
C GLY A 823 -14.48 32.67 -9.28
N SER A 824 -13.85 31.67 -9.89
CA SER A 824 -14.05 30.24 -9.58
C SER A 824 -13.47 29.84 -8.21
N PRO A 825 -13.94 28.75 -7.57
CA PRO A 825 -13.31 28.23 -6.35
C PRO A 825 -11.80 28.01 -6.53
N HIS A 826 -10.97 28.37 -5.55
CA HIS A 826 -9.48 28.36 -5.61
C HIS A 826 -8.86 29.36 -6.61
N ALA A 827 -9.69 30.17 -7.27
CA ALA A 827 -9.30 31.24 -8.17
C ALA A 827 -10.14 32.51 -7.91
N THR A 828 -10.59 32.72 -6.67
CA THR A 828 -11.34 33.92 -6.31
C THR A 828 -10.43 35.14 -6.36
N THR A 829 -10.98 36.22 -6.90
CA THR A 829 -10.25 37.47 -7.17
C THR A 829 -9.83 38.16 -5.86
N VAL A 830 -8.64 38.75 -5.76
CA VAL A 830 -7.58 38.84 -6.78
C VAL A 830 -6.77 37.54 -6.85
N ALA A 831 -6.80 36.91 -8.02
CA ALA A 831 -6.13 35.64 -8.25
C ALA A 831 -4.77 35.86 -8.93
N VAL A 832 -3.70 35.21 -8.43
CA VAL A 832 -2.33 35.41 -8.91
C VAL A 832 -1.54 34.10 -8.89
N ASN A 833 -0.87 33.82 -10.01
CA ASN A 833 0.14 32.78 -10.16
C ASN A 833 1.17 33.21 -11.22
N ASP A 834 2.11 32.33 -11.58
CA ASP A 834 3.21 32.68 -12.49
C ASP A 834 2.77 32.94 -13.94
N TYR A 835 1.53 32.60 -14.32
CA TYR A 835 0.97 32.97 -15.63
C TYR A 835 0.59 34.46 -15.71
N GLY A 836 0.59 35.19 -14.60
CA GLY A 836 0.36 36.63 -14.57
C GLY A 836 -1.03 37.06 -14.08
N LEU A 837 -1.20 38.37 -13.91
CA LEU A 837 -2.39 38.95 -13.28
C LEU A 837 -3.61 38.91 -14.21
N ASP A 838 -3.44 39.23 -15.49
CA ASP A 838 -4.58 39.44 -16.41
C ASP A 838 -5.35 38.14 -16.68
N VAL A 839 -4.65 37.05 -16.95
CA VAL A 839 -5.25 35.73 -17.23
C VAL A 839 -6.10 35.19 -16.08
N ASN A 840 -5.79 35.59 -14.86
CA ASN A 840 -6.47 35.12 -13.66
C ASN A 840 -7.66 36.00 -13.26
N ASN A 841 -7.76 37.22 -13.79
CA ASN A 841 -8.74 38.23 -13.35
C ASN A 841 -9.54 38.84 -14.52
N ILE A 842 -9.67 38.12 -15.63
CA ILE A 842 -10.20 38.61 -16.91
C ILE A 842 -11.47 39.47 -16.78
N PRO A 843 -12.57 39.03 -16.12
CA PRO A 843 -13.79 39.85 -16.06
C PRO A 843 -13.55 41.21 -15.40
N SER A 844 -12.85 41.23 -14.27
CA SER A 844 -12.55 42.48 -13.56
C SER A 844 -11.60 43.38 -14.33
N MET A 845 -10.59 42.81 -14.99
CA MET A 845 -9.67 43.56 -15.83
C MET A 845 -10.39 44.19 -17.02
N GLN A 846 -11.28 43.44 -17.69
CA GLN A 846 -12.04 43.94 -18.84
C GLN A 846 -13.00 45.08 -18.47
N TYR A 847 -13.74 44.93 -17.37
CA TYR A 847 -14.86 45.82 -17.06
C TYR A 847 -14.54 46.94 -16.08
N MET A 848 -13.58 46.72 -15.17
CA MET A 848 -13.17 47.70 -14.18
C MET A 848 -11.78 48.30 -14.44
N GLY A 849 -10.95 47.66 -15.27
CA GLY A 849 -9.57 48.08 -15.54
C GLY A 849 -8.58 47.73 -14.42
N ALA A 850 -9.02 46.96 -13.41
CA ALA A 850 -8.21 46.54 -12.28
C ALA A 850 -8.73 45.20 -11.72
N PRO A 851 -7.88 44.37 -11.10
CA PRO A 851 -8.33 43.11 -10.55
C PRO A 851 -9.15 43.37 -9.28
N GLY A 852 -10.32 42.73 -9.17
CA GLY A 852 -11.20 42.91 -8.02
C GLY A 852 -12.53 42.18 -8.19
N VAL A 853 -13.25 41.98 -7.09
CA VAL A 853 -14.63 41.51 -7.18
C VAL A 853 -15.44 42.50 -8.02
N LEU A 854 -16.24 42.02 -8.97
CA LEU A 854 -17.05 42.92 -9.80
C LEU A 854 -17.97 43.79 -8.93
N GLY A 855 -17.95 45.11 -9.18
CA GLY A 855 -18.67 46.10 -8.37
C GLY A 855 -17.84 46.71 -7.23
N SER A 856 -16.68 46.14 -6.89
CA SER A 856 -15.79 46.72 -5.87
C SER A 856 -15.27 48.10 -6.27
N GLY A 857 -14.96 48.94 -5.28
CA GLY A 857 -14.54 50.33 -5.52
C GLY A 857 -15.67 51.23 -6.05
N LYS A 858 -16.93 50.92 -5.72
CA LYS A 858 -18.14 51.60 -6.21
C LYS A 858 -18.34 51.51 -7.73
N ARG A 859 -17.79 50.48 -8.35
CA ARG A 859 -17.91 50.23 -9.80
C ARG A 859 -19.20 49.52 -10.17
N CYS A 860 -20.33 49.98 -9.63
CA CYS A 860 -21.66 49.46 -10.00
C CYS A 860 -22.03 49.80 -11.45
N ASP A 861 -21.36 50.80 -12.04
CA ASP A 861 -21.47 51.23 -13.45
C ASP A 861 -21.18 50.11 -14.47
N VAL A 862 -20.52 49.02 -14.04
CA VAL A 862 -20.31 47.84 -14.89
C VAL A 862 -21.64 47.21 -15.35
N CYS A 863 -22.65 47.18 -14.47
CA CYS A 863 -23.98 46.65 -14.77
C CYS A 863 -25.03 47.74 -14.88
N HIS A 864 -24.97 48.76 -14.02
CA HIS A 864 -25.98 49.81 -13.91
C HIS A 864 -25.65 51.01 -14.79
N THR A 865 -26.66 51.61 -15.40
CA THR A 865 -26.48 52.83 -16.23
C THR A 865 -26.55 54.13 -15.42
N VAL A 866 -26.80 54.05 -14.11
CA VAL A 866 -26.81 55.18 -13.18
C VAL A 866 -25.97 54.90 -11.94
N PRO A 867 -25.44 55.93 -11.26
CA PRO A 867 -24.82 55.76 -9.95
C PRO A 867 -25.82 55.15 -8.95
N MET A 868 -25.38 54.14 -8.22
CA MET A 868 -26.16 53.49 -7.16
C MET A 868 -25.79 54.09 -5.80
N GLU A 869 -26.79 54.46 -5.00
CA GLU A 869 -26.62 54.93 -3.61
C GLU A 869 -27.24 53.90 -2.64
N GLY A 870 -26.44 53.25 -1.76
CA GLY A 870 -26.94 52.35 -0.70
C GLY A 870 -27.01 50.86 -1.07
N GLY A 871 -25.96 50.32 -1.70
CA GLY A 871 -25.91 49.03 -2.36
C GLY A 871 -25.61 47.81 -1.49
N ASP A 872 -26.51 47.40 -0.59
CA ASP A 872 -26.48 46.06 0.03
C ASP A 872 -27.53 45.11 -0.60
N VAL A 873 -27.97 45.37 -1.85
CA VAL A 873 -29.07 44.64 -2.51
C VAL A 873 -28.68 43.21 -2.93
N HIS A 874 -27.42 42.98 -3.31
CA HIS A 874 -26.94 41.65 -3.71
C HIS A 874 -26.44 40.83 -2.51
N HIS A 875 -25.88 41.50 -1.50
CA HIS A 875 -25.67 40.99 -0.14
C HIS A 875 -25.12 42.13 0.73
N ALA A 876 -25.10 41.93 2.05
CA ALA A 876 -24.52 42.89 2.99
C ALA A 876 -23.01 43.14 2.71
N ASN A 877 -22.54 44.33 3.12
CA ASN A 877 -21.13 44.75 3.09
C ASN A 877 -20.52 44.89 1.68
N MET A 878 -21.32 45.19 0.65
CA MET A 878 -20.80 45.41 -0.71
C MET A 878 -20.11 46.78 -0.89
N GLU A 879 -20.49 47.81 -0.13
CA GLU A 879 -19.97 49.18 -0.31
C GLU A 879 -18.67 49.48 0.45
N ARG A 880 -18.06 48.50 1.11
CA ARG A 880 -16.91 48.70 2.02
C ARG A 880 -15.54 48.68 1.35
#